data_AF-A0AA38VGD8-F1
#
_entry.id   AF-A0AA38VGD8-F1
#
_cell.length_a   1.000
_cell.length_b   1.000
_cell.length_c   1.000
_cell.angle_alpha   90.00
_cell.angle_beta   90.00
_cell.angle_gamma   90.00
#
_symmetry.space_group_name_H-M   'P 1'
#
loop_
_entity.id
_entity.type
_entity.pdbx_description
1 polymer ?
#
loop_
_entity_poly.entity_id
_entity_poly.type
_entity_poly.pdbx_seq_one_letter_code
_entity_poly.pdbx_strand_id
1 'polypeptide(L)'
;MHGKACIISVFGERVLKPSDCNISVGLSVFAVSPHVAFLYTDVEFNKTYVLSTKGCFSALLPPGKRNPKLDYNTKWDDLPQVSYENLTRISVPPPTQGLGKDEIALQDNSRISLAALLSQQTVDEKVMREIMLNEDNMRSVAITAKLRGESDKLGAWLDKVEDKIAKDDQQDQYEQEVLESQLFKDVEARIMMREGNVHAPGFPQRSPTAKPPSSKIQKASRESSHMRQSSTTMRTLSYSDMSMPGDNLSTCPYDDLISPPNSLNLANAGFLRPTQGKEYFSGTCSKCGVGGAVMTLLLTTPIVLPPTDNFPVEGSVSKLIYPLAMGNYPETDIISNTLVCDECSAEMARVGFTPRGEALAGVLPLVSYSKNQDAWLQTVYLATKKRFSRSDIAMVFLAILFTKLERLLSAEGTVNPSLRLALEWECNMIQSQVVLVPGTTPTTDQFGTGTVLEALLRNFRDALNTDKSPLLLRYPLDGFIVANAALSNSRHNGVLSGEKRKTIVLLRFLYHLVENVCAYGKENGEVQLHAAKNLVLLMDDPSGPRSLFRWNSVRQFSIIFKNVEELRKHLRERVAPVAYKLSVTVSDLVDTPLLSAANLADFRRLGVLSNWIESQTGHAVAIFVHHLLRVDFGDCSPEEVFQRLRNDPGVKEALADPAKLSARDVELVIKSLPPLE
;
A
#
# COMPACT_ATOMS: atom_id res chain seq x y z
N MET A 1 -33.11 1.66 -19.03
CA MET A 1 -33.20 0.32 -18.41
C MET A 1 -33.88 0.39 -17.04
N HIS A 2 -33.62 1.43 -16.26
CA HIS A 2 -34.36 1.70 -15.02
C HIS A 2 -35.88 1.73 -15.25
N GLY A 3 -36.64 1.05 -14.39
CA GLY A 3 -38.11 0.93 -14.50
C GLY A 3 -38.64 -0.03 -15.57
N LYS A 4 -37.76 -0.83 -16.19
CA LYS A 4 -38.14 -1.90 -17.13
C LYS A 4 -37.67 -3.26 -16.61
N ALA A 5 -38.50 -4.27 -16.86
CA ALA A 5 -38.10 -5.66 -16.67
C ALA A 5 -37.03 -6.06 -17.69
N CYS A 6 -35.97 -6.70 -17.23
CA CYS A 6 -34.78 -7.01 -18.03
C CYS A 6 -34.41 -8.50 -17.90
N ILE A 7 -33.95 -9.12 -18.98
CA ILE A 7 -33.33 -10.44 -18.94
C ILE A 7 -31.92 -10.27 -19.50
N ILE A 8 -30.93 -10.68 -18.72
CA ILE A 8 -29.53 -10.70 -19.13
C ILE A 8 -29.16 -12.17 -19.26
N SER A 9 -28.76 -12.59 -20.45
CA SER A 9 -28.30 -13.97 -20.69
C SER A 9 -26.90 -13.95 -21.27
N VAL A 10 -25.98 -14.66 -20.63
CA VAL A 10 -24.61 -14.86 -21.11
C VAL A 10 -24.56 -16.20 -21.85
N PHE A 11 -24.11 -16.18 -23.10
CA PHE A 11 -23.92 -17.37 -23.91
C PHE A 11 -22.44 -17.72 -23.95
N GLY A 12 -22.09 -18.95 -23.59
CA GLY A 12 -20.71 -19.40 -23.61
C GLY A 12 -20.56 -20.89 -23.35
N GLU A 13 -19.37 -21.42 -23.56
CA GLU A 13 -19.02 -22.81 -23.22
C GLU A 13 -18.81 -22.93 -21.71
N ARG A 14 -19.21 -24.06 -21.13
CA ARG A 14 -19.12 -24.27 -19.67
C ARG A 14 -17.65 -24.39 -19.23
N VAL A 15 -17.19 -23.37 -18.51
CA VAL A 15 -15.93 -23.43 -17.75
C VAL A 15 -16.09 -24.30 -16.49
N LEU A 16 -14.98 -24.61 -15.82
CA LEU A 16 -14.95 -25.53 -14.67
C LEU A 16 -15.98 -25.17 -13.57
N LYS A 17 -16.15 -23.87 -13.27
CA LYS A 17 -17.13 -23.38 -12.28
C LYS A 17 -17.86 -22.11 -12.74
N PRO A 18 -19.10 -21.86 -12.27
CA PRO A 18 -19.82 -20.62 -12.52
C PRO A 18 -19.05 -19.36 -12.11
N SER A 19 -18.23 -19.43 -11.04
CA SER A 19 -17.39 -18.32 -10.57
C SER A 19 -16.31 -17.89 -11.56
N ASP A 20 -15.94 -18.77 -12.49
CA ASP A 20 -14.87 -18.52 -13.47
C ASP A 20 -15.40 -17.81 -14.71
N CYS A 21 -16.72 -17.67 -14.85
CA CYS A 21 -17.34 -16.90 -15.91
C CYS A 21 -17.15 -15.40 -15.69
N ASN A 22 -16.68 -14.68 -16.71
CA ASN A 22 -16.61 -13.22 -16.66
C ASN A 22 -18.03 -12.60 -16.80
N ILE A 23 -18.76 -12.53 -15.69
CA ILE A 23 -20.15 -12.04 -15.61
C ILE A 23 -20.25 -10.55 -15.25
N SER A 24 -19.13 -9.82 -15.30
CA SER A 24 -19.00 -8.43 -14.85
C SER A 24 -19.94 -7.44 -15.58
N VAL A 25 -20.26 -7.71 -16.84
CA VAL A 25 -21.05 -6.83 -17.72
C VAL A 25 -22.54 -6.78 -17.32
N GLY A 26 -23.05 -7.80 -16.62
CA GLY A 26 -24.46 -7.89 -16.22
C GLY A 26 -24.81 -7.20 -14.89
N LEU A 27 -23.82 -6.94 -14.04
CA LEU A 27 -24.02 -6.50 -12.66
C LEU A 27 -24.60 -5.09 -12.56
N SER A 28 -24.15 -4.16 -13.40
CA SER A 28 -24.64 -2.78 -13.41
C SER A 28 -26.11 -2.69 -13.83
N VAL A 29 -26.55 -3.53 -14.77
CA VAL A 29 -27.94 -3.63 -15.22
C VAL A 29 -28.80 -4.37 -14.19
N PHE A 30 -28.24 -5.41 -13.55
CA PHE A 30 -28.93 -6.16 -12.50
C PHE A 30 -29.23 -5.29 -11.27
N ALA A 31 -28.27 -4.45 -10.86
CA ALA A 31 -28.41 -3.56 -9.70
C ALA A 31 -29.53 -2.51 -9.85
N VAL A 32 -29.72 -1.99 -11.06
CA VAL A 32 -30.63 -0.85 -11.33
C VAL A 32 -32.01 -1.26 -11.82
N SER A 33 -32.25 -2.55 -12.10
CA SER A 33 -33.57 -3.01 -12.54
C SER A 33 -34.38 -3.59 -11.37
N PRO A 34 -35.67 -3.20 -11.21
CA PRO A 34 -36.54 -3.77 -10.18
C PRO A 34 -36.96 -5.20 -10.49
N HIS A 35 -36.91 -5.60 -11.77
CA HIS A 35 -37.31 -6.92 -12.24
C HIS A 35 -36.26 -7.43 -13.23
N VAL A 36 -35.38 -8.32 -12.77
CA VAL A 36 -34.30 -8.83 -13.63
C VAL A 36 -34.05 -10.32 -13.44
N ALA A 37 -33.81 -11.03 -14.54
CA ALA A 37 -33.24 -12.37 -14.52
C ALA A 37 -31.82 -12.31 -15.10
N PHE A 38 -30.87 -12.91 -14.39
CA PHE A 38 -29.51 -13.12 -14.87
C PHE A 38 -29.29 -14.61 -15.11
N LEU A 39 -29.06 -14.97 -16.37
CA LEU A 39 -29.00 -16.33 -16.86
C LEU A 39 -27.64 -16.61 -17.51
N TYR A 40 -27.23 -17.86 -17.47
CA TYR A 40 -26.11 -18.39 -18.24
C TYR A 40 -26.60 -19.52 -19.13
N THR A 41 -26.42 -19.42 -20.44
CA THR A 41 -26.72 -20.47 -21.39
C THR A 41 -25.44 -21.10 -21.88
N ASP A 42 -25.25 -22.36 -21.47
CA ASP A 42 -24.22 -23.25 -21.97
C ASP A 42 -24.56 -23.68 -23.40
N VAL A 43 -23.77 -23.22 -24.36
CA VAL A 43 -24.02 -23.43 -25.79
C VAL A 43 -23.69 -24.85 -26.24
N GLU A 44 -22.79 -25.55 -25.55
CA GLU A 44 -22.35 -26.90 -25.92
C GLU A 44 -23.45 -27.93 -25.58
N PHE A 45 -24.02 -27.80 -24.37
CA PHE A 45 -25.04 -28.73 -23.88
C PHE A 45 -26.48 -28.20 -23.96
N ASN A 46 -26.65 -26.99 -24.49
CA ASN A 46 -27.93 -26.26 -24.59
C ASN A 46 -28.71 -26.21 -23.26
N LYS A 47 -28.00 -25.92 -22.16
CA LYS A 47 -28.57 -25.82 -20.80
C LYS A 47 -28.51 -24.39 -20.31
N THR A 48 -29.62 -23.90 -19.76
CA THR A 48 -29.68 -22.54 -19.18
C THR A 48 -29.80 -22.61 -17.67
N TYR A 49 -28.90 -21.92 -16.99
CA TYR A 49 -28.78 -21.86 -15.54
C TYR A 49 -29.17 -20.47 -15.04
N VAL A 50 -29.88 -20.43 -13.93
CA VAL A 50 -30.23 -19.19 -13.24
C VAL A 50 -29.07 -18.79 -12.33
N LEU A 51 -28.44 -17.65 -12.62
CA LEU A 51 -27.37 -17.07 -11.81
C LEU A 51 -27.93 -16.19 -10.69
N SER A 52 -28.93 -15.37 -11.00
CA SER A 52 -29.65 -14.55 -10.01
C SER A 52 -30.96 -14.01 -10.57
N THR A 53 -31.94 -13.74 -9.72
CA THR A 53 -33.25 -13.20 -10.09
C THR A 53 -33.73 -12.14 -9.10
N LYS A 54 -34.50 -11.18 -9.57
CA LYS A 54 -35.13 -10.13 -8.77
C LYS A 54 -36.55 -9.86 -9.26
N GLY A 55 -37.46 -9.53 -8.34
CA GLY A 55 -38.83 -9.15 -8.65
C GLY A 55 -39.64 -10.28 -9.31
N CYS A 56 -40.36 -9.98 -10.40
CA CYS A 56 -41.24 -10.97 -11.06
C CYS A 56 -40.49 -12.22 -11.57
N PHE A 57 -39.19 -12.11 -11.83
CA PHE A 57 -38.37 -13.24 -12.29
C PHE A 57 -37.97 -14.20 -11.18
N SER A 58 -38.19 -13.87 -9.90
CA SER A 58 -37.98 -14.83 -8.80
C SER A 58 -38.92 -16.04 -8.91
N ALA A 59 -39.99 -15.96 -9.70
CA ALA A 59 -40.85 -17.09 -10.05
C ALA A 59 -40.12 -18.17 -10.88
N LEU A 60 -38.93 -17.89 -11.42
CA LEU A 60 -38.08 -18.88 -12.09
C LEU A 60 -37.35 -19.80 -11.11
N LEU A 61 -37.27 -19.42 -9.83
CA LEU A 61 -36.67 -20.26 -8.81
C LEU A 61 -37.65 -21.35 -8.37
N PRO A 62 -37.16 -22.55 -8.00
CA PRO A 62 -38.01 -23.57 -7.41
C PRO A 62 -38.72 -23.07 -6.15
N PRO A 63 -39.96 -23.52 -5.86
CA PRO A 63 -40.73 -23.05 -4.72
C PRO A 63 -39.95 -23.15 -3.40
N GLY A 64 -39.89 -22.04 -2.65
CA GLY A 64 -39.18 -21.96 -1.36
C GLY A 64 -37.66 -21.82 -1.46
N LYS A 65 -37.06 -21.84 -2.66
CA LYS A 65 -35.63 -21.60 -2.85
C LYS A 65 -35.32 -20.11 -3.01
N ARG A 66 -34.21 -19.69 -2.43
CA ARG A 66 -33.63 -18.35 -2.59
C ARG A 66 -32.73 -18.32 -3.82
N ASN A 67 -32.30 -17.12 -4.20
CA ASN A 67 -31.27 -16.97 -5.24
C ASN A 67 -30.03 -17.81 -4.90
N PRO A 68 -29.44 -18.49 -5.89
CA PRO A 68 -28.23 -19.25 -5.67
C PRO A 68 -27.10 -18.30 -5.27
N LYS A 69 -26.30 -18.71 -4.29
CA LYS A 69 -25.06 -18.02 -3.96
C LYS A 69 -24.01 -18.48 -4.95
N LEU A 70 -23.40 -17.56 -5.69
CA LEU A 70 -22.31 -17.86 -6.61
C LEU A 70 -20.99 -17.68 -5.88
N ASP A 71 -20.54 -18.75 -5.23
CA ASP A 71 -19.24 -18.79 -4.57
C ASP A 71 -18.28 -19.75 -5.31
N TYR A 72 -17.02 -19.82 -4.86
CA TYR A 72 -16.02 -20.69 -5.47
C TYR A 72 -16.28 -22.20 -5.30
N ASN A 73 -17.27 -22.59 -4.50
CA ASN A 73 -17.66 -24.00 -4.30
C ASN A 73 -18.89 -24.38 -5.12
N THR A 74 -19.63 -23.38 -5.60
CA THR A 74 -20.85 -23.56 -6.38
C THR A 74 -20.50 -24.28 -7.67
N LYS A 75 -21.11 -25.45 -7.88
CA LYS A 75 -21.03 -26.18 -9.14
C LYS A 75 -22.23 -25.78 -10.00
N TRP A 76 -22.09 -25.95 -11.30
CA TRP A 76 -23.19 -25.74 -12.24
C TRP A 76 -24.43 -26.60 -11.93
N ASP A 77 -24.23 -27.78 -11.37
CA ASP A 77 -25.33 -28.69 -11.02
C ASP A 77 -26.09 -28.24 -9.76
N ASP A 78 -25.50 -27.33 -8.97
CA ASP A 78 -26.15 -26.70 -7.82
C ASP A 78 -27.07 -25.55 -8.24
N LEU A 79 -26.94 -25.07 -9.48
CA LEU A 79 -27.73 -23.95 -10.01
C LEU A 79 -29.09 -24.42 -10.56
N PRO A 80 -30.17 -23.67 -10.31
CA PRO A 80 -31.46 -23.95 -10.92
C PRO A 80 -31.37 -23.90 -12.45
N GLN A 81 -31.81 -24.97 -13.10
CA GLN A 81 -31.91 -25.03 -14.55
C GLN A 81 -33.30 -24.59 -14.99
N VAL A 82 -33.35 -23.79 -16.06
CA VAL A 82 -34.58 -23.20 -16.60
C VAL A 82 -34.56 -23.32 -18.12
N SER A 83 -35.73 -23.47 -18.74
CA SER A 83 -35.86 -23.37 -20.20
C SER A 83 -36.37 -21.97 -20.58
N TYR A 84 -36.09 -21.53 -21.80
CA TYR A 84 -36.64 -20.27 -22.32
C TYR A 84 -38.18 -20.29 -22.36
N GLU A 85 -38.82 -21.46 -22.47
CA GLU A 85 -40.27 -21.60 -22.39
C GLU A 85 -40.81 -21.17 -21.01
N ASN A 86 -40.09 -21.44 -19.92
CA ASN A 86 -40.51 -21.04 -18.58
C ASN A 86 -40.63 -19.52 -18.43
N LEU A 87 -39.89 -18.74 -19.23
CA LEU A 87 -40.00 -17.27 -19.24
C LEU A 87 -41.37 -16.80 -19.75
N THR A 88 -42.01 -17.55 -20.65
CA THR A 88 -43.33 -17.20 -21.20
C THR A 88 -44.46 -17.27 -20.16
N ARG A 89 -44.20 -17.94 -19.03
CA ARG A 89 -45.15 -18.12 -17.93
C ARG A 89 -45.07 -17.00 -16.88
N ILE A 90 -44.11 -16.08 -17.02
CA ILE A 90 -43.91 -14.96 -16.10
C ILE A 90 -44.76 -13.78 -16.54
N SER A 91 -45.65 -13.31 -15.66
CA SER A 91 -46.35 -12.06 -15.86
C SER A 91 -45.41 -10.89 -15.56
N VAL A 92 -44.99 -10.19 -16.62
CA VAL A 92 -44.15 -9.01 -16.51
C VAL A 92 -45.03 -7.78 -16.27
N PRO A 93 -44.84 -7.02 -15.19
CA PRO A 93 -45.62 -5.82 -14.94
C PRO A 93 -45.31 -4.75 -16.01
N PRO A 94 -46.28 -3.87 -16.32
CA PRO A 94 -46.07 -2.81 -17.29
C PRO A 94 -44.89 -1.93 -16.86
N PRO A 95 -44.03 -1.50 -17.80
CA PRO A 95 -42.87 -0.69 -17.47
C PRO A 95 -43.32 0.63 -16.84
N THR A 96 -42.60 1.07 -15.81
CA THR A 96 -42.87 2.33 -15.11
C THR A 96 -42.63 3.50 -16.07
N GLN A 97 -43.68 3.94 -16.76
CA GLN A 97 -43.60 5.01 -17.76
C GLN A 97 -43.31 6.36 -17.10
N GLY A 98 -42.39 7.13 -17.70
CA GLY A 98 -42.11 8.51 -17.31
C GLY A 98 -41.30 8.66 -16.02
N LEU A 99 -40.31 7.79 -15.75
CA LEU A 99 -39.31 8.07 -14.72
C LEU A 99 -38.54 9.35 -15.09
N GLY A 100 -38.60 10.36 -14.22
CA GLY A 100 -37.81 11.57 -14.35
C GLY A 100 -36.31 11.27 -14.32
N LYS A 101 -35.48 12.19 -14.82
CA LYS A 101 -34.00 12.04 -14.85
C LYS A 101 -33.44 11.70 -13.45
N ASP A 102 -34.10 12.18 -12.40
CA ASP A 102 -33.66 12.03 -11.02
C ASP A 102 -34.44 10.99 -10.21
N GLU A 103 -35.40 10.28 -10.83
CA GLU A 103 -36.24 9.30 -10.14
C GLU A 103 -35.65 7.87 -10.16
N ILE A 104 -35.83 7.16 -9.06
CA ILE A 104 -35.48 5.76 -8.86
C ILE A 104 -36.75 4.94 -8.63
N ALA A 105 -36.88 3.83 -9.35
CA ALA A 105 -37.95 2.86 -9.12
C ALA A 105 -37.49 1.81 -8.12
N LEU A 106 -38.20 1.66 -7.01
CA LEU A 106 -37.95 0.63 -6.01
C LEU A 106 -38.60 -0.71 -6.39
N GLN A 107 -38.33 -1.74 -5.58
CA GLN A 107 -38.81 -3.12 -5.78
C GLN A 107 -40.35 -3.25 -5.85
N ASP A 108 -41.08 -2.39 -5.15
CA ASP A 108 -42.54 -2.34 -5.12
C ASP A 108 -43.14 -1.41 -6.20
N ASN A 109 -42.31 -0.92 -7.14
CA ASN A 109 -42.62 0.10 -8.13
C ASN A 109 -42.93 1.50 -7.56
N SER A 110 -42.62 1.76 -6.28
CA SER A 110 -42.62 3.13 -5.75
C SER A 110 -41.51 3.96 -6.42
N ARG A 111 -41.70 5.29 -6.43
CA ARG A 111 -40.79 6.24 -7.08
C ARG A 111 -40.19 7.16 -6.04
N ILE A 112 -38.86 7.24 -6.02
CA ILE A 112 -38.13 8.16 -5.15
C ILE A 112 -37.27 9.08 -6.01
N SER A 113 -37.42 10.39 -5.85
CA SER A 113 -36.48 11.36 -6.44
C SER A 113 -35.20 11.37 -5.62
N LEU A 114 -34.10 10.92 -6.23
CA LEU A 114 -32.78 10.91 -5.59
C LEU A 114 -32.33 12.33 -5.25
N ALA A 115 -32.54 13.29 -6.15
CA ALA A 115 -32.19 14.68 -5.91
C ALA A 115 -32.96 15.27 -4.72
N ALA A 116 -34.26 14.98 -4.60
CA ALA A 116 -35.05 15.40 -3.45
C ALA A 116 -34.61 14.70 -2.16
N LEU A 117 -34.36 13.39 -2.21
CA LEU A 117 -33.89 12.61 -1.05
C LEU A 117 -32.57 13.19 -0.49
N LEU A 118 -31.61 13.46 -1.37
CA LEU A 118 -30.29 13.94 -0.99
C LEU A 118 -30.25 15.43 -0.61
N SER A 119 -31.19 16.23 -1.12
CA SER A 119 -31.27 17.68 -0.85
C SER A 119 -32.16 18.04 0.35
N GLN A 120 -32.89 17.07 0.91
CA GLN A 120 -33.78 17.30 2.05
C GLN A 120 -33.00 17.69 3.32
N GLN A 121 -33.50 18.73 4.00
CA GLN A 121 -32.94 19.18 5.28
C GLN A 121 -33.31 18.25 6.44
N THR A 122 -34.43 17.52 6.32
CA THR A 122 -34.96 16.58 7.31
C THR A 122 -35.24 15.22 6.67
N VAL A 123 -35.01 14.13 7.41
CA VAL A 123 -35.25 12.76 6.94
C VAL A 123 -36.74 12.39 7.06
N ASP A 124 -37.40 12.15 5.92
CA ASP A 124 -38.74 11.54 5.88
C ASP A 124 -38.66 10.11 6.41
N GLU A 125 -39.38 9.84 7.52
CA GLU A 125 -39.32 8.56 8.22
C GLU A 125 -39.91 7.40 7.40
N LYS A 126 -40.94 7.67 6.59
CA LYS A 126 -41.58 6.63 5.78
C LYS A 126 -40.61 6.17 4.68
N VAL A 127 -39.99 7.13 4.00
CA VAL A 127 -39.01 6.87 2.94
C VAL A 127 -37.73 6.24 3.50
N MET A 128 -37.27 6.71 4.66
CA MET A 128 -36.13 6.11 5.36
C MET A 128 -36.37 4.63 5.69
N ARG A 129 -37.52 4.28 6.26
CA ARG A 129 -37.87 2.89 6.59
C ARG A 129 -37.98 2.02 5.33
N GLU A 130 -38.58 2.54 4.26
CA GLU A 130 -38.75 1.82 2.99
C GLU A 130 -37.42 1.50 2.29
N ILE A 131 -36.43 2.38 2.42
CA ILE A 131 -35.08 2.17 1.88
C ILE A 131 -34.24 1.30 2.82
N MET A 132 -34.23 1.57 4.13
CA MET A 132 -33.32 0.93 5.09
C MET A 132 -33.74 -0.48 5.50
N LEU A 133 -35.02 -0.81 5.45
CA LEU A 133 -35.50 -2.15 5.81
C LEU A 133 -35.46 -3.14 4.63
N ASN A 134 -35.16 -2.67 3.42
CA ASN A 134 -35.08 -3.51 2.23
C ASN A 134 -33.69 -3.39 1.59
N GLU A 135 -32.89 -4.46 1.69
CA GLU A 135 -31.52 -4.47 1.18
C GLU A 135 -31.40 -4.11 -0.30
N ASP A 136 -32.36 -4.51 -1.12
CA ASP A 136 -32.29 -4.26 -2.55
C ASP A 136 -32.66 -2.82 -2.91
N ASN A 137 -33.56 -2.20 -2.14
CA ASN A 137 -33.83 -0.76 -2.26
C ASN A 137 -32.59 0.03 -1.86
N MET A 138 -31.94 -0.35 -0.76
CA MET A 138 -30.67 0.25 -0.32
C MET A 138 -29.59 0.15 -1.42
N ARG A 139 -29.37 -1.06 -1.97
CA ARG A 139 -28.35 -1.29 -3.02
C ARG A 139 -28.64 -0.47 -4.27
N SER A 140 -29.91 -0.42 -4.71
CA SER A 140 -30.31 0.36 -5.87
C SER A 140 -30.07 1.87 -5.66
N VAL A 141 -30.31 2.40 -4.46
CA VAL A 141 -30.01 3.81 -4.13
C VAL A 141 -28.51 4.07 -4.09
N ALA A 142 -27.72 3.24 -3.40
CA ALA A 142 -26.26 3.40 -3.28
C ALA A 142 -25.54 3.38 -4.62
N ILE A 143 -25.87 2.40 -5.47
CA ILE A 143 -25.25 2.23 -6.78
C ILE A 143 -25.66 3.37 -7.71
N THR A 144 -26.92 3.82 -7.65
CA THR A 144 -27.39 4.94 -8.47
C THR A 144 -26.73 6.26 -8.06
N ALA A 145 -26.55 6.53 -6.76
CA ALA A 145 -25.84 7.71 -6.26
C ALA A 145 -24.38 7.73 -6.73
N LYS A 146 -23.70 6.58 -6.62
CA LYS A 146 -22.32 6.41 -7.08
C LYS A 146 -22.15 6.61 -8.58
N LEU A 147 -23.01 5.99 -9.39
CA LEU A 147 -23.00 6.17 -10.85
C LEU A 147 -23.24 7.63 -11.28
N ARG A 148 -23.86 8.44 -10.41
CA ARG A 148 -24.10 9.87 -10.63
C ARG A 148 -23.03 10.78 -9.99
N GLY A 149 -22.03 10.20 -9.32
CA GLY A 149 -21.01 10.98 -8.60
C GLY A 149 -21.56 11.72 -7.38
N GLU A 150 -22.67 11.26 -6.80
CA GLU A 150 -23.34 11.89 -5.65
C GLU A 150 -23.11 11.12 -4.34
N SER A 151 -22.06 10.28 -4.27
CA SER A 151 -21.71 9.50 -3.07
C SER A 151 -21.54 10.38 -1.82
N ASP A 152 -20.95 11.56 -1.96
CA ASP A 152 -20.73 12.50 -0.84
C ASP A 152 -22.06 13.03 -0.28
N LYS A 153 -23.03 13.34 -1.16
CA LYS A 153 -24.37 13.78 -0.76
C LYS A 153 -25.16 12.65 -0.10
N LEU A 154 -25.00 11.41 -0.58
CA LEU A 154 -25.57 10.23 0.06
C LEU A 154 -24.97 10.01 1.45
N GLY A 155 -23.66 10.19 1.62
CA GLY A 155 -23.00 10.17 2.93
C GLY A 155 -23.61 11.18 3.90
N ALA A 156 -23.78 12.43 3.47
CA ALA A 156 -24.39 13.47 4.30
C ALA A 156 -25.88 13.20 4.64
N TRP A 157 -26.61 12.51 3.77
CA TRP A 157 -27.98 12.05 4.08
C TRP A 157 -27.98 10.91 5.10
N LEU A 158 -27.04 9.96 5.00
CA LEU A 158 -26.87 8.86 5.95
C LEU A 158 -26.47 9.35 7.35
N ASP A 159 -25.66 10.40 7.45
CA ASP A 159 -25.34 11.05 8.74
C ASP A 159 -26.62 11.55 9.42
N LYS A 160 -27.53 12.19 8.66
CA LYS A 160 -28.82 12.65 9.19
C LYS A 160 -29.75 11.50 9.60
N VAL A 161 -29.69 10.37 8.90
CA VAL A 161 -30.45 9.16 9.24
C VAL A 161 -29.94 8.59 10.57
N GLU A 162 -28.63 8.49 10.75
CA GLU A 162 -28.01 8.01 11.99
C GLU A 162 -28.31 8.93 13.18
N ASP A 163 -28.23 10.25 12.99
CA ASP A 163 -28.60 11.25 14.01
C ASP A 163 -30.07 11.13 14.43
N LYS A 164 -30.96 10.82 13.48
CA LYS A 164 -32.38 10.61 13.78
C LYS A 164 -32.61 9.32 14.56
N ILE A 165 -31.98 8.22 14.15
CA ILE A 165 -32.04 6.94 14.89
C ILE A 165 -31.50 7.12 16.32
N ALA A 166 -30.42 7.89 16.49
CA ALA A 166 -29.87 8.18 17.82
C ALA A 166 -30.81 9.01 18.71
N LYS A 167 -31.55 9.97 18.14
CA LYS A 167 -32.56 10.75 18.87
C LYS A 167 -33.78 9.93 19.26
N ASP A 168 -34.25 9.07 18.36
CA ASP A 168 -35.36 8.16 18.62
C ASP A 168 -34.99 7.17 19.75
N ASP A 169 -33.77 6.61 19.74
CA ASP A 169 -33.27 5.73 20.81
C ASP A 169 -33.16 6.45 22.18
N GLN A 170 -32.75 7.73 22.20
CA GLN A 170 -32.67 8.52 23.44
C GLN A 170 -34.06 8.84 24.02
N GLN A 171 -35.03 9.09 23.15
CA GLN A 171 -36.40 9.36 23.57
C GLN A 171 -37.06 8.09 24.15
N ASP A 172 -36.82 6.93 23.52
CA ASP A 172 -37.28 5.63 24.03
C ASP A 172 -36.63 5.27 25.39
N GLN A 173 -35.35 5.60 25.59
CA GLN A 173 -34.67 5.42 26.88
C GLN A 173 -35.23 6.32 27.97
N TYR A 174 -35.48 7.60 27.66
CA TYR A 174 -36.09 8.54 28.61
C TYR A 174 -37.51 8.11 29.00
N GLU A 175 -38.32 7.65 28.04
CA GLU A 175 -39.66 7.12 28.33
C GLU A 175 -39.59 5.84 29.19
N GLN A 176 -38.56 5.00 28.99
CA GLN A 176 -38.33 3.82 29.82
C GLN A 176 -37.92 4.17 31.26
N GLU A 177 -37.02 5.14 31.46
CA GLU A 177 -36.63 5.61 32.79
C GLU A 177 -37.79 6.27 33.55
N VAL A 178 -38.64 7.03 32.86
CA VAL A 178 -39.84 7.63 33.46
C VAL A 178 -40.85 6.55 33.86
N LEU A 179 -41.04 5.52 33.04
CA LEU A 179 -41.93 4.40 33.32
C LEU A 179 -41.41 3.54 34.49
N GLU A 180 -40.10 3.28 34.55
CA GLU A 180 -39.47 2.57 35.68
C GLU A 180 -39.57 3.39 36.97
N SER A 181 -39.33 4.71 36.91
CA SER A 181 -39.48 5.61 38.07
C SER A 181 -40.92 5.66 38.60
N GLN A 182 -41.92 5.65 37.72
CA GLN A 182 -43.33 5.56 38.11
C GLN A 182 -43.68 4.20 38.72
N LEU A 183 -43.16 3.10 38.16
CA LEU A 183 -43.35 1.76 38.69
C LEU A 183 -42.73 1.61 40.09
N PHE A 184 -41.55 2.19 40.32
CA PHE A 184 -40.90 2.21 41.63
C PHE A 184 -41.72 3.01 42.67
N LYS A 185 -42.26 4.18 42.28
CA LYS A 185 -43.13 4.98 43.16
C LYS A 185 -44.44 4.26 43.51
N ASP A 186 -45.03 3.52 42.58
CA ASP A 186 -46.24 2.73 42.82
C ASP A 186 -45.97 1.53 43.74
N VAL A 187 -44.80 0.89 43.62
CA VAL A 187 -44.37 -0.19 44.51
C VAL A 187 -44.08 0.34 45.92
N GLU A 188 -43.42 1.49 46.02
CA GLU A 188 -43.13 2.16 47.30
C GLU A 188 -44.42 2.59 48.02
N ALA A 189 -45.40 3.17 47.29
CA ALA A 189 -46.72 3.49 47.83
C ALA A 189 -47.48 2.25 48.33
N ARG A 190 -47.35 1.11 47.64
CA ARG A 190 -47.98 -0.16 48.07
C ARG A 190 -47.30 -0.78 49.29
N ILE A 191 -46.00 -0.59 49.48
CA ILE A 191 -45.28 -1.05 50.67
C ILE A 191 -45.66 -0.17 51.88
N MET A 192 -45.76 1.15 51.71
CA MET A 192 -46.18 2.05 52.78
C MET A 192 -47.65 1.85 53.20
N MET A 193 -48.54 1.43 52.30
CA MET A 193 -49.91 1.05 52.68
C MET A 193 -50.01 -0.32 53.39
N ARG A 194 -48.95 -1.13 53.40
CA ARG A 194 -48.94 -2.49 53.97
C ARG A 194 -48.50 -2.54 55.44
N GLU A 195 -47.95 -1.46 55.98
CA GLU A 195 -47.57 -1.35 57.40
C GLU A 195 -48.72 -0.90 58.31
N GLY A 196 -49.93 -0.70 57.76
CA GLY A 196 -51.11 -0.26 58.49
C GLY A 196 -52.34 -1.15 58.32
N ASN A 197 -52.22 -2.48 58.37
CA ASN A 197 -53.37 -3.34 58.72
C ASN A 197 -52.98 -4.79 59.01
N VAL A 198 -53.08 -5.17 60.28
CA VAL A 198 -53.06 -6.56 60.77
C VAL A 198 -54.51 -7.07 60.76
N HIS A 199 -54.85 -8.05 59.91
CA HIS A 199 -55.75 -9.20 60.19
C HIS A 199 -56.09 -10.02 58.91
N ALA A 200 -55.61 -11.27 58.91
CA ALA A 200 -56.19 -12.55 58.40
C ALA A 200 -56.81 -12.71 56.98
N PRO A 201 -56.86 -13.96 56.45
CA PRO A 201 -56.64 -14.25 55.04
C PRO A 201 -57.91 -14.51 54.21
N GLY A 202 -57.87 -14.13 52.94
CA GLY A 202 -58.86 -14.53 51.94
C GLY A 202 -58.29 -14.38 50.52
N PHE A 203 -58.02 -15.50 49.85
CA PHE A 203 -57.79 -15.55 48.40
C PHE A 203 -59.08 -15.19 47.66
N PRO A 204 -58.99 -14.43 46.55
CA PRO A 204 -59.50 -15.02 45.30
C PRO A 204 -58.69 -14.69 44.03
N GLN A 205 -58.59 -15.74 43.21
CA GLN A 205 -58.68 -15.84 41.73
C GLN A 205 -57.99 -14.83 40.80
N ARG A 206 -57.06 -15.40 40.01
CA ARG A 206 -56.52 -14.93 38.73
C ARG A 206 -57.55 -14.95 37.60
N SER A 207 -57.57 -13.90 36.77
CA SER A 207 -57.65 -13.93 35.29
C SER A 207 -57.57 -12.48 34.73
N PRO A 208 -57.37 -12.24 33.42
CA PRO A 208 -56.25 -12.66 32.59
C PRO A 208 -55.52 -11.47 31.89
N THR A 209 -54.25 -11.69 31.55
CA THR A 209 -53.48 -11.05 30.43
C THR A 209 -53.46 -9.52 30.32
N ALA A 210 -52.58 -8.87 31.08
CA ALA A 210 -51.89 -7.66 30.60
C ALA A 210 -50.56 -8.10 29.96
N LYS A 211 -50.40 -7.92 28.64
CA LYS A 211 -49.10 -8.09 27.98
C LYS A 211 -48.13 -7.04 28.54
N PRO A 212 -46.91 -7.41 28.95
CA PRO A 212 -45.96 -6.43 29.46
C PRO A 212 -45.57 -5.44 28.33
N PRO A 213 -45.36 -4.14 28.66
CA PRO A 213 -44.95 -3.11 27.70
C PRO A 213 -43.58 -3.39 27.03
N SER A 214 -42.82 -4.39 27.51
CA SER A 214 -41.49 -4.75 27.01
C SER A 214 -41.43 -5.23 25.56
N SER A 215 -42.55 -5.69 24.98
CA SER A 215 -42.54 -6.24 23.61
C SER A 215 -42.52 -5.19 22.49
N LYS A 216 -42.98 -3.96 22.74
CA LYS A 216 -42.88 -2.86 21.75
C LYS A 216 -41.49 -2.25 21.72
N ILE A 217 -40.88 -2.05 22.89
CA ILE A 217 -39.54 -1.46 23.04
C ILE A 217 -38.45 -2.39 22.48
N GLN A 218 -38.56 -3.71 22.70
CA GLN A 218 -37.63 -4.68 22.11
C GLN A 218 -37.71 -4.73 20.57
N LYS A 219 -38.86 -4.41 19.98
CA LYS A 219 -39.03 -4.37 18.52
C LYS A 219 -38.42 -3.10 17.92
N ALA A 220 -38.62 -1.94 18.57
CA ALA A 220 -38.02 -0.67 18.15
C ALA A 220 -36.48 -0.73 18.19
N SER A 221 -35.91 -1.22 19.29
CA SER A 221 -34.45 -1.38 19.44
C SER A 221 -33.82 -2.31 18.38
N ARG A 222 -34.51 -3.39 17.99
CA ARG A 222 -34.07 -4.28 16.91
C ARG A 222 -34.12 -3.59 15.53
N GLU A 223 -35.17 -2.83 15.25
CA GLU A 223 -35.29 -2.06 14.01
C GLU A 223 -34.21 -0.97 13.90
N SER A 224 -33.94 -0.21 14.97
CA SER A 224 -32.85 0.78 15.02
C SER A 224 -31.48 0.14 14.74
N SER A 225 -31.21 -1.04 15.33
CA SER A 225 -29.94 -1.75 15.12
C SER A 225 -29.77 -2.22 13.67
N HIS A 226 -30.85 -2.71 13.04
CA HIS A 226 -30.84 -3.11 11.64
C HIS A 226 -30.62 -1.90 10.72
N MET A 227 -31.29 -0.78 10.96
CA MET A 227 -31.13 0.42 10.14
C MET A 227 -29.71 1.00 10.21
N ARG A 228 -29.04 0.93 11.37
CA ARG A 228 -27.62 1.31 11.49
C ARG A 228 -26.70 0.40 10.67
N GLN A 229 -26.95 -0.91 10.69
CA GLN A 229 -26.20 -1.86 9.86
C GLN A 229 -26.42 -1.55 8.37
N SER A 230 -27.67 -1.28 7.95
CA SER A 230 -27.99 -0.89 6.58
C SER A 230 -27.31 0.42 6.17
N SER A 231 -27.26 1.44 7.03
CA SER A 231 -26.52 2.68 6.76
C SER A 231 -25.04 2.39 6.45
N THR A 232 -24.38 1.61 7.30
CA THR A 232 -22.97 1.23 7.11
C THR A 232 -22.75 0.47 5.80
N THR A 233 -23.61 -0.49 5.48
CA THR A 233 -23.56 -1.23 4.20
C THR A 233 -23.74 -0.30 3.01
N MET A 234 -24.66 0.66 3.09
CA MET A 234 -24.90 1.63 2.03
C MET A 234 -23.68 2.52 1.75
N ARG A 235 -22.96 2.95 2.79
CA ARG A 235 -21.70 3.71 2.65
C ARG A 235 -20.64 2.87 1.95
N THR A 236 -20.41 1.64 2.41
CA THR A 236 -19.41 0.75 1.81
C THR A 236 -19.65 0.54 0.31
N LEU A 237 -20.92 0.36 -0.09
CA LEU A 237 -21.30 0.20 -1.50
C LEU A 237 -21.09 1.48 -2.34
N SER A 238 -21.33 2.66 -1.74
CA SER A 238 -21.19 3.95 -2.41
C SER A 238 -19.73 4.35 -2.66
N TYR A 239 -18.79 3.89 -1.81
CA TYR A 239 -17.38 4.30 -1.84
C TYR A 239 -16.39 3.21 -2.31
N SER A 240 -16.82 1.96 -2.52
CA SER A 240 -15.96 0.87 -3.03
C SER A 240 -15.54 1.05 -4.50
N ASP A 241 -14.50 0.39 -4.99
CA ASP A 241 -14.22 0.31 -6.44
C ASP A 241 -15.05 -0.82 -7.07
N MET A 242 -15.66 -0.60 -8.25
CA MET A 242 -16.53 -1.58 -8.94
C MET A 242 -15.77 -2.73 -9.62
N SER A 243 -14.60 -3.10 -9.11
CA SER A 243 -13.81 -4.23 -9.59
C SER A 243 -13.90 -5.42 -8.63
N MET A 244 -14.68 -6.42 -9.06
CA MET A 244 -14.82 -7.81 -8.58
C MET A 244 -16.14 -8.18 -7.86
N PRO A 245 -16.67 -9.41 -8.08
CA PRO A 245 -18.02 -9.82 -7.70
C PRO A 245 -18.08 -10.54 -6.35
N GLY A 246 -17.14 -10.28 -5.44
CA GLY A 246 -17.02 -11.00 -4.16
C GLY A 246 -18.07 -10.61 -3.11
N ASP A 247 -18.61 -9.40 -3.21
CA ASP A 247 -19.58 -8.88 -2.25
C ASP A 247 -21.00 -8.92 -2.84
N ASN A 248 -21.63 -10.10 -2.76
CA ASN A 248 -23.06 -10.34 -2.51
C ASN A 248 -23.25 -11.87 -2.50
N LEU A 249 -23.76 -12.52 -1.45
CA LEU A 249 -25.19 -12.62 -1.14
C LEU A 249 -25.38 -13.25 0.25
N SER A 250 -26.02 -12.51 1.17
CA SER A 250 -26.39 -12.85 2.56
C SER A 250 -25.26 -13.06 3.56
N THR A 251 -25.14 -12.10 4.48
CA THR A 251 -24.49 -12.25 5.80
C THR A 251 -25.47 -11.78 6.88
N CYS A 252 -25.87 -12.67 7.79
CA CYS A 252 -26.49 -12.34 9.07
C CYS A 252 -25.45 -12.57 10.19
N PRO A 253 -25.56 -11.90 11.36
CA PRO A 253 -24.61 -12.02 12.45
C PRO A 253 -24.98 -13.15 13.45
N TYR A 254 -23.94 -13.78 14.01
CA TYR A 254 -23.89 -14.67 15.18
C TYR A 254 -24.74 -15.96 15.19
N ASP A 255 -24.02 -17.09 15.22
CA ASP A 255 -24.29 -18.17 16.18
C ASP A 255 -22.96 -18.86 16.52
N ASP A 256 -22.64 -18.86 17.83
CA ASP A 256 -21.71 -19.80 18.44
C ASP A 256 -22.24 -21.22 18.23
N LEU A 257 -21.34 -22.16 17.90
CA LEU A 257 -21.29 -23.56 18.32
C LEU A 257 -20.48 -24.40 17.30
N ILE A 258 -19.24 -24.73 17.69
CA ILE A 258 -18.45 -25.90 17.29
C ILE A 258 -18.35 -26.15 15.76
N SER A 259 -17.33 -25.56 15.13
CA SER A 259 -16.96 -25.80 13.71
C SER A 259 -16.34 -27.19 13.47
N PRO A 260 -16.69 -27.91 12.38
CA PRO A 260 -15.81 -28.87 11.73
C PRO A 260 -14.85 -28.17 10.74
N PRO A 261 -13.74 -28.83 10.30
CA PRO A 261 -12.59 -28.16 9.71
C PRO A 261 -12.77 -27.98 8.20
N ASN A 262 -13.17 -26.80 7.74
CA ASN A 262 -13.06 -26.38 6.33
C ASN A 262 -13.25 -24.85 6.16
N SER A 263 -12.47 -24.03 6.88
CA SER A 263 -12.44 -22.59 6.61
C SER A 263 -11.60 -22.31 5.36
N LEU A 264 -12.19 -21.58 4.39
CA LEU A 264 -11.49 -20.98 3.24
C LEU A 264 -10.50 -19.88 3.66
N ASN A 265 -10.59 -19.43 4.90
CA ASN A 265 -9.70 -18.46 5.50
C ASN A 265 -8.57 -19.17 6.26
N LEU A 266 -7.43 -18.50 6.26
CA LEU A 266 -6.37 -18.77 7.24
C LEU A 266 -6.84 -18.41 8.65
N ALA A 267 -6.12 -18.89 9.65
CA ALA A 267 -6.36 -18.59 11.06
C ALA A 267 -6.20 -17.09 11.35
N ASN A 268 -5.34 -16.41 10.61
CA ASN A 268 -5.23 -14.96 10.62
C ASN A 268 -6.32 -14.31 9.77
N ALA A 269 -7.12 -13.43 10.40
CA ALA A 269 -8.27 -12.80 9.78
C ALA A 269 -7.92 -11.99 8.51
N GLY A 270 -8.78 -12.07 7.50
CA GLY A 270 -8.63 -11.35 6.23
C GLY A 270 -7.75 -12.04 5.19
N PHE A 271 -7.02 -13.10 5.55
CA PHE A 271 -6.20 -13.86 4.60
C PHE A 271 -6.92 -15.12 4.11
N LEU A 272 -6.93 -15.30 2.80
CA LEU A 272 -7.48 -16.46 2.10
C LEU A 272 -6.45 -17.59 2.06
N ARG A 273 -6.93 -18.82 2.21
CA ARG A 273 -6.10 -20.01 2.10
C ARG A 273 -5.62 -20.17 0.65
N PRO A 274 -4.34 -20.47 0.41
CA PRO A 274 -3.83 -20.67 -0.94
C PRO A 274 -4.48 -21.88 -1.60
N THR A 275 -4.75 -21.76 -2.91
CA THR A 275 -5.39 -22.81 -3.71
C THR A 275 -4.39 -23.60 -4.56
N GLN A 276 -3.18 -23.05 -4.77
CA GLN A 276 -2.12 -23.66 -5.55
C GLN A 276 -0.77 -23.54 -4.84
N GLY A 277 0.13 -24.49 -5.07
CA GLY A 277 1.45 -24.55 -4.41
C GLY A 277 2.37 -23.35 -4.66
N LYS A 278 2.14 -22.56 -5.71
CA LYS A 278 2.92 -21.35 -6.03
C LYS A 278 2.40 -20.08 -5.33
N GLU A 279 1.25 -20.16 -4.66
CA GLU A 279 0.56 -19.00 -4.08
C GLU A 279 0.96 -18.72 -2.63
N TYR A 280 1.86 -19.52 -2.05
CA TYR A 280 2.29 -19.36 -0.67
C TYR A 280 3.70 -19.91 -0.45
N PHE A 281 4.30 -19.50 0.65
CA PHE A 281 5.52 -20.10 1.15
C PHE A 281 5.20 -21.16 2.20
N SER A 282 5.58 -22.40 1.92
CA SER A 282 5.42 -23.54 2.83
C SER A 282 6.73 -23.87 3.56
N GLY A 283 6.66 -24.25 4.82
CA GLY A 283 7.82 -24.67 5.59
C GLY A 283 7.47 -25.51 6.82
N THR A 284 8.45 -25.73 7.69
CA THR A 284 8.25 -26.39 8.97
C THR A 284 8.18 -25.36 10.08
N CYS A 285 7.13 -25.39 10.89
CA CYS A 285 6.95 -24.45 11.99
C CYS A 285 7.96 -24.69 13.12
N SER A 286 8.68 -23.64 13.54
CA SER A 286 9.62 -23.73 14.65
C SER A 286 8.96 -23.91 16.03
N LYS A 287 7.64 -23.64 16.14
CA LYS A 287 6.88 -23.75 17.40
C LYS A 287 6.18 -25.11 17.55
N CYS A 288 5.37 -25.52 16.57
CA CYS A 288 4.62 -26.78 16.65
C CYS A 288 5.23 -27.94 15.87
N GLY A 289 6.29 -27.72 15.08
CA GLY A 289 6.96 -28.76 14.30
C GLY A 289 6.18 -29.22 13.05
N VAL A 290 4.99 -28.69 12.78
CA VAL A 290 4.19 -29.06 11.60
C VAL A 290 4.89 -28.64 10.32
N GLY A 291 5.14 -29.60 9.43
CA GLY A 291 5.72 -29.40 8.10
C GLY A 291 4.67 -29.07 7.04
N GLY A 292 5.09 -28.38 5.98
CA GLY A 292 4.23 -28.04 4.83
C GLY A 292 3.15 -27.00 5.11
N ALA A 293 3.17 -26.37 6.28
CA ALA A 293 2.21 -25.35 6.67
C ALA A 293 2.52 -24.00 5.98
N VAL A 294 1.49 -23.16 5.82
CA VAL A 294 1.67 -21.76 5.41
C VAL A 294 2.45 -21.04 6.49
N MET A 295 3.62 -20.51 6.12
CA MET A 295 4.46 -19.78 7.05
C MET A 295 4.03 -18.33 7.16
N THR A 296 4.30 -17.71 8.30
CA THR A 296 3.87 -16.36 8.65
C THR A 296 5.03 -15.59 9.24
N LEU A 297 5.27 -14.39 8.72
CA LEU A 297 6.21 -13.43 9.30
C LEU A 297 5.56 -12.78 10.52
N LEU A 298 6.30 -12.75 11.62
CA LEU A 298 5.90 -12.01 12.81
C LEU A 298 6.43 -10.59 12.70
N LEU A 299 5.53 -9.61 12.73
CA LEU A 299 5.87 -8.20 12.69
C LEU A 299 5.85 -7.62 14.10
N THR A 300 6.98 -7.09 14.57
CA THR A 300 7.19 -6.58 15.92
C THR A 300 7.13 -5.05 15.96
N THR A 301 6.82 -4.52 17.14
CA THR A 301 6.92 -3.08 17.40
C THR A 301 8.37 -2.74 17.71
N PRO A 302 9.06 -1.92 16.89
CA PRO A 302 10.43 -1.55 17.16
C PRO A 302 10.47 -0.59 18.36
N ILE A 303 11.44 -0.81 19.24
CA ILE A 303 11.71 0.08 20.38
C ILE A 303 12.77 1.08 19.91
N VAL A 304 12.36 2.31 19.59
CA VAL A 304 13.25 3.36 19.08
C VAL A 304 13.24 4.55 20.03
N LEU A 305 14.37 4.79 20.69
CA LEU A 305 14.62 5.95 21.55
C LEU A 305 16.09 6.38 21.42
N PRO A 306 16.39 7.62 21.00
CA PRO A 306 15.48 8.66 20.51
C PRO A 306 14.93 8.38 19.09
N PRO A 307 13.82 9.02 18.67
CA PRO A 307 13.32 8.93 17.30
C PRO A 307 14.30 9.54 16.30
N THR A 308 14.33 9.01 15.07
CA THR A 308 15.16 9.54 13.99
C THR A 308 14.63 10.89 13.51
N ASP A 309 15.51 11.88 13.40
CA ASP A 309 15.17 13.21 12.90
C ASP A 309 14.56 13.16 11.49
N ASN A 310 13.51 13.96 11.27
CA ASN A 310 12.76 14.07 10.01
C ASN A 310 12.13 12.77 9.49
N PHE A 311 12.13 11.69 10.28
CA PHE A 311 11.43 10.46 9.91
C PHE A 311 9.90 10.62 10.09
N PRO A 312 9.06 10.08 9.18
CA PRO A 312 7.61 10.26 9.26
C PRO A 312 7.04 9.82 10.60
N VAL A 313 6.31 10.72 11.28
CA VAL A 313 5.73 10.46 12.60
C VAL A 313 4.58 9.45 12.55
N GLU A 314 4.28 8.82 13.68
CA GLU A 314 3.19 7.82 13.76
C GLU A 314 1.86 8.42 13.33
N GLY A 315 1.12 7.72 12.46
CA GLY A 315 -0.16 8.19 11.94
C GLY A 315 -0.10 9.31 10.90
N SER A 316 1.07 9.75 10.44
CA SER A 316 1.17 10.86 9.47
C SER A 316 0.70 10.50 8.05
N VAL A 317 0.66 9.21 7.69
CA VAL A 317 0.26 8.71 6.36
C VAL A 317 1.05 9.41 5.23
N SER A 318 2.33 9.67 5.46
CA SER A 318 3.17 10.48 4.58
C SER A 318 3.35 9.81 3.20
N LYS A 319 3.17 10.59 2.14
CA LYS A 319 3.52 10.19 0.78
C LYS A 319 5.02 10.33 0.57
N LEU A 320 5.66 9.30 0.05
CA LEU A 320 7.11 9.24 -0.14
C LEU A 320 7.50 9.48 -1.60
N ILE A 321 8.57 10.24 -1.78
CA ILE A 321 9.26 10.35 -3.08
C ILE A 321 10.16 9.13 -3.30
N TYR A 322 10.84 8.67 -2.24
CA TYR A 322 11.84 7.60 -2.29
C TYR A 322 11.50 6.41 -1.37
N PRO A 323 10.42 5.66 -1.62
CA PRO A 323 9.99 4.58 -0.73
C PRO A 323 11.03 3.47 -0.52
N LEU A 324 11.89 3.19 -1.51
CA LEU A 324 12.92 2.14 -1.36
C LEU A 324 14.04 2.53 -0.37
N ALA A 325 14.16 3.81 0.00
CA ALA A 325 15.17 4.28 0.95
C ALA A 325 14.75 4.07 2.42
N MET A 326 13.51 3.65 2.69
CA MET A 326 12.98 3.61 4.05
C MET A 326 13.39 2.35 4.84
N GLY A 327 14.02 1.36 4.22
CA GLY A 327 14.27 0.06 4.87
C GLY A 327 15.33 0.06 5.99
N ASN A 328 16.24 1.05 5.99
CA ASN A 328 17.39 1.06 6.91
C ASN A 328 17.13 1.77 8.25
N TYR A 329 15.94 2.37 8.42
CA TYR A 329 15.61 3.12 9.64
C TYR A 329 15.25 2.18 10.80
N PRO A 330 15.69 2.46 12.03
CA PRO A 330 15.31 1.67 13.22
C PRO A 330 13.80 1.48 13.37
N GLU A 331 13.01 2.51 13.05
CA GLU A 331 11.54 2.51 13.08
C GLU A 331 10.90 1.52 12.11
N THR A 332 11.67 1.03 11.15
CA THR A 332 11.22 0.07 10.13
C THR A 332 11.77 -1.34 10.35
N ASP A 333 12.57 -1.58 11.40
CA ASP A 333 13.02 -2.93 11.78
C ASP A 333 11.90 -3.69 12.51
N ILE A 334 10.87 -4.02 11.74
CA ILE A 334 9.63 -4.63 12.21
C ILE A 334 9.60 -6.14 12.03
N ILE A 335 10.62 -6.78 11.45
CA ILE A 335 10.58 -8.22 11.13
C ILE A 335 11.31 -9.02 12.20
N SER A 336 10.58 -9.87 12.92
CA SER A 336 11.19 -10.78 13.90
C SER A 336 12.07 -11.84 13.23
N ASN A 337 13.07 -12.34 13.96
CA ASN A 337 13.91 -13.46 13.52
C ASN A 337 13.22 -14.84 13.65
N THR A 338 11.93 -14.86 14.00
CA THR A 338 11.14 -16.07 14.22
C THR A 338 10.09 -16.24 13.11
N LEU A 339 10.06 -17.42 12.50
CA LEU A 339 9.10 -17.80 11.46
C LEU A 339 8.24 -18.97 11.96
N VAL A 340 6.91 -18.81 11.95
CA VAL A 340 5.97 -19.82 12.45
C VAL A 340 4.86 -20.10 11.44
N CYS A 341 4.08 -21.16 11.64
CA CYS A 341 2.90 -21.40 10.81
C CYS A 341 1.77 -20.41 11.15
N ASP A 342 0.83 -20.29 10.22
CA ASP A 342 -0.39 -19.48 10.34
C ASP A 342 -1.13 -19.70 11.68
N GLU A 343 -1.46 -20.95 12.04
CA GLU A 343 -2.17 -21.26 13.30
C GLU A 343 -1.39 -20.80 14.55
N CYS A 344 -0.07 -21.06 14.59
CA CYS A 344 0.77 -20.65 15.72
C CYS A 344 0.89 -19.12 15.80
N SER A 345 0.92 -18.43 14.65
CA SER A 345 0.97 -16.97 14.60
C SER A 345 -0.34 -16.33 15.03
N ALA A 346 -1.49 -16.93 14.69
CA ALA A 346 -2.81 -16.45 15.13
C ALA A 346 -2.93 -16.52 16.66
N GLU A 347 -2.43 -17.59 17.26
CA GLU A 347 -2.39 -17.70 18.73
C GLU A 347 -1.47 -16.64 19.35
N MET A 348 -0.29 -16.40 18.76
CA MET A 348 0.60 -15.33 19.24
C MET A 348 -0.02 -13.93 19.08
N ALA A 349 -0.76 -13.70 17.99
CA ALA A 349 -1.44 -12.43 17.76
C ALA A 349 -2.51 -12.14 18.83
N ARG A 350 -3.19 -13.18 19.37
CA ARG A 350 -4.12 -13.02 20.51
C ARG A 350 -3.40 -12.63 21.79
N VAL A 351 -2.21 -13.19 22.02
CA VAL A 351 -1.39 -12.90 23.21
C VAL A 351 -0.68 -11.55 23.10
N GLY A 352 -0.34 -11.12 21.87
CA GLY A 352 0.34 -9.85 21.60
C GLY A 352 1.86 -9.86 21.73
N PHE A 353 2.49 -11.03 21.94
CA PHE A 353 3.94 -11.16 22.13
C PHE A 353 4.55 -12.30 21.32
N THR A 354 5.80 -12.12 20.88
CA THR A 354 6.61 -13.19 20.28
C THR A 354 7.11 -14.16 21.35
N PRO A 355 7.62 -15.35 20.99
CA PRO A 355 8.24 -16.28 21.95
C PRO A 355 9.43 -15.68 22.71
N ARG A 356 10.01 -14.59 22.20
CA ARG A 356 11.12 -13.85 22.81
C ARG A 356 10.66 -12.69 23.69
N GLY A 357 9.35 -12.47 23.83
CA GLY A 357 8.78 -11.38 24.62
C GLY A 357 8.71 -10.04 23.87
N GLU A 358 8.93 -10.02 22.56
CA GLU A 358 8.80 -8.79 21.76
C GLU A 358 7.31 -8.50 21.52
N ALA A 359 6.89 -7.23 21.64
CA ALA A 359 5.51 -6.84 21.35
C ALA A 359 5.20 -7.01 19.86
N LEU A 360 4.12 -7.73 19.53
CA LEU A 360 3.66 -7.94 18.17
C LEU A 360 2.85 -6.74 17.67
N ALA A 361 3.25 -6.21 16.52
CA ALA A 361 2.50 -5.19 15.78
C ALA A 361 1.57 -5.80 14.72
N GLY A 362 1.89 -7.00 14.22
CA GLY A 362 1.09 -7.70 13.23
C GLY A 362 1.64 -9.07 12.87
N VAL A 363 0.87 -9.83 12.10
CA VAL A 363 1.27 -11.14 11.58
C VAL A 363 0.93 -11.19 10.11
N LEU A 364 1.91 -11.54 9.28
CA LEU A 364 1.82 -11.49 7.83
C LEU A 364 1.99 -12.90 7.24
N PRO A 365 0.90 -13.64 6.99
CA PRO A 365 0.96 -14.90 6.27
C PRO A 365 1.62 -14.73 4.90
N LEU A 366 2.54 -15.62 4.56
CA LEU A 366 3.26 -15.60 3.30
C LEU A 366 2.41 -16.25 2.20
N VAL A 367 1.48 -15.46 1.68
CA VAL A 367 0.52 -15.82 0.64
C VAL A 367 0.49 -14.76 -0.46
N SER A 368 -0.09 -15.11 -1.62
CA SER A 368 -0.15 -14.27 -2.81
C SER A 368 -0.76 -12.89 -2.50
N TYR A 369 -0.01 -11.82 -2.76
CA TYR A 369 -0.47 -10.44 -2.61
C TYR A 369 -1.70 -10.15 -3.45
N SER A 370 -1.73 -10.55 -4.73
CA SER A 370 -2.85 -10.23 -5.63
C SER A 370 -4.21 -10.77 -5.15
N LYS A 371 -4.21 -11.87 -4.38
CA LYS A 371 -5.43 -12.45 -3.78
C LYS A 371 -5.74 -11.93 -2.38
N ASN A 372 -4.76 -11.31 -1.71
CA ASN A 372 -4.84 -10.91 -0.30
C ASN A 372 -4.45 -9.44 -0.09
N GLN A 373 -4.59 -8.61 -1.13
CA GLN A 373 -3.98 -7.28 -1.19
C GLN A 373 -4.39 -6.40 -0.01
N ASP A 374 -5.68 -6.37 0.33
CA ASP A 374 -6.16 -5.48 1.39
C ASP A 374 -5.70 -5.89 2.77
N ALA A 375 -5.76 -7.19 3.09
CA ALA A 375 -5.28 -7.73 4.36
C ALA A 375 -3.75 -7.55 4.47
N TRP A 376 -3.02 -7.83 3.39
CA TRP A 376 -1.58 -7.65 3.32
C TRP A 376 -1.18 -6.18 3.57
N LEU A 377 -1.79 -5.25 2.83
CA LEU A 377 -1.51 -3.82 2.97
C LEU A 377 -1.89 -3.32 4.37
N GLN A 378 -3.03 -3.76 4.90
CA GLN A 378 -3.48 -3.37 6.23
C GLN A 378 -2.52 -3.85 7.32
N THR A 379 -2.08 -5.10 7.26
CA THR A 379 -1.13 -5.66 8.23
C THR A 379 0.18 -4.87 8.26
N VAL A 380 0.77 -4.59 7.09
CA VAL A 380 2.03 -3.83 7.03
C VAL A 380 1.81 -2.36 7.40
N TYR A 381 0.68 -1.76 7.01
CA TYR A 381 0.31 -0.40 7.37
C TYR A 381 0.18 -0.22 8.89
N LEU A 382 -0.40 -1.20 9.59
CA LEU A 382 -0.46 -1.20 11.05
C LEU A 382 0.91 -1.46 11.68
N ALA A 383 1.69 -2.41 11.15
CA ALA A 383 3.01 -2.73 11.66
C ALA A 383 4.00 -1.56 11.54
N THR A 384 3.87 -0.75 10.49
CA THR A 384 4.61 0.51 10.29
C THR A 384 3.98 1.70 11.02
N LYS A 385 3.03 1.45 11.93
CA LYS A 385 2.32 2.46 12.73
C LYS A 385 1.71 3.59 11.90
N LYS A 386 1.18 3.26 10.72
CA LYS A 386 0.48 4.17 9.82
C LYS A 386 1.30 5.38 9.37
N ARG A 387 2.63 5.27 9.37
CA ARG A 387 3.56 6.36 9.01
C ARG A 387 3.54 6.71 7.52
N PHE A 388 3.22 5.73 6.66
CA PHE A 388 3.32 5.87 5.22
C PHE A 388 1.97 5.76 4.52
N SER A 389 1.82 6.43 3.38
CA SER A 389 0.65 6.30 2.53
C SER A 389 0.49 4.86 2.01
N ARG A 390 -0.76 4.38 1.92
CA ARG A 390 -1.10 3.01 1.47
C ARG A 390 -0.50 2.66 0.11
N SER A 391 -0.32 3.65 -0.78
CA SER A 391 0.29 3.45 -2.10
C SER A 391 1.78 3.10 -2.04
N ASP A 392 2.48 3.47 -0.96
CA ASP A 392 3.94 3.32 -0.84
C ASP A 392 4.33 2.12 0.02
N ILE A 393 3.38 1.58 0.80
CA ILE A 393 3.59 0.50 1.77
C ILE A 393 4.29 -0.70 1.16
N ALA A 394 3.88 -1.15 -0.03
CA ALA A 394 4.51 -2.30 -0.66
C ALA A 394 6.00 -2.07 -1.01
N MET A 395 6.35 -0.87 -1.48
CA MET A 395 7.72 -0.50 -1.82
C MET A 395 8.57 -0.28 -0.55
N VAL A 396 8.00 0.34 0.48
CA VAL A 396 8.66 0.47 1.79
C VAL A 396 8.93 -0.90 2.38
N PHE A 397 7.97 -1.81 2.36
CA PHE A 397 8.15 -3.15 2.89
C PHE A 397 9.17 -3.97 2.09
N LEU A 398 9.22 -3.79 0.77
CA LEU A 398 10.29 -4.36 -0.05
C LEU A 398 11.68 -3.90 0.43
N ALA A 399 11.83 -2.62 0.77
CA ALA A 399 13.07 -2.11 1.34
C ALA A 399 13.40 -2.76 2.69
N ILE A 400 12.42 -2.85 3.58
CA ILE A 400 12.56 -3.51 4.89
C ILE A 400 13.03 -4.96 4.72
N LEU A 401 12.43 -5.71 3.79
CA LEU A 401 12.80 -7.10 3.52
C LEU A 401 14.26 -7.22 3.03
N PHE A 402 14.69 -6.37 2.10
CA PHE A 402 16.08 -6.41 1.61
C PHE A 402 17.09 -5.99 2.67
N THR A 403 16.78 -4.96 3.46
CA THR A 403 17.63 -4.59 4.60
C THR A 403 17.70 -5.72 5.63
N LYS A 404 16.58 -6.39 5.92
CA LYS A 404 16.57 -7.54 6.82
C LYS A 404 17.41 -8.70 6.28
N LEU A 405 17.28 -9.01 4.99
CA LEU A 405 18.09 -10.03 4.32
C LEU A 405 19.59 -9.71 4.42
N GLU A 406 19.98 -8.46 4.16
CA GLU A 406 21.36 -8.01 4.29
C GLU A 406 21.90 -8.21 5.71
N ARG A 407 21.14 -7.76 6.74
CA ARG A 407 21.52 -7.97 8.16
C ARG A 407 21.67 -9.45 8.52
N LEU A 408 20.81 -10.32 7.97
CA LEU A 408 20.91 -11.76 8.17
C LEU A 408 22.15 -12.36 7.50
N LEU A 409 22.58 -11.84 6.35
CA LEU A 409 23.80 -12.28 5.67
C LEU A 409 25.08 -11.81 6.37
N SER A 410 25.03 -10.65 7.03
CA SER A 410 26.16 -10.07 7.77
C SER A 410 26.30 -10.59 9.19
N ALA A 411 25.25 -11.16 9.79
CA ALA A 411 25.28 -11.62 11.17
C ALA A 411 26.12 -12.91 11.33
N GLU A 412 27.10 -12.87 12.23
CA GLU A 412 27.86 -14.05 12.65
C GLU A 412 26.98 -14.95 13.55
N GLY A 413 26.31 -15.94 12.96
CA GLY A 413 25.47 -16.88 13.70
C GLY A 413 24.73 -17.87 12.80
N THR A 414 24.04 -18.83 13.41
CA THR A 414 23.15 -19.78 12.72
C THR A 414 21.93 -19.05 12.19
N VAL A 415 22.06 -18.46 11.00
CA VAL A 415 20.94 -17.87 10.25
C VAL A 415 19.88 -18.94 10.05
N ASN A 416 18.63 -18.67 10.47
CA ASN A 416 17.53 -19.58 10.18
C ASN A 416 17.33 -19.63 8.65
N PRO A 417 17.71 -20.73 7.97
CA PRO A 417 17.68 -20.79 6.52
C PRO A 417 16.24 -20.66 5.98
N SER A 418 15.24 -21.11 6.76
CA SER A 418 13.83 -20.98 6.40
C SER A 418 13.36 -19.53 6.42
N LEU A 419 13.85 -18.69 7.34
CA LEU A 419 13.52 -17.27 7.35
C LEU A 419 14.09 -16.57 6.12
N ARG A 420 15.35 -16.86 5.75
CA ARG A 420 15.96 -16.30 4.55
C ARG A 420 15.12 -16.63 3.30
N LEU A 421 14.79 -17.90 3.11
CA LEU A 421 13.98 -18.36 1.97
C LEU A 421 12.58 -17.72 1.96
N ALA A 422 11.98 -17.54 3.14
CA ALA A 422 10.70 -16.84 3.29
C ALA A 422 10.77 -15.38 2.84
N LEU A 423 11.81 -14.65 3.27
CA LEU A 423 12.03 -13.26 2.87
C LEU A 423 12.33 -13.12 1.38
N GLU A 424 13.16 -14.01 0.81
CA GLU A 424 13.44 -14.06 -0.63
C GLU A 424 12.15 -14.35 -1.44
N TRP A 425 11.29 -15.24 -0.94
CA TRP A 425 9.99 -15.52 -1.55
C TRP A 425 9.09 -14.28 -1.53
N GLU A 426 8.99 -13.61 -0.38
CA GLU A 426 8.17 -12.40 -0.22
C GLU A 426 8.66 -11.25 -1.12
N CYS A 427 9.98 -11.03 -1.19
CA CYS A 427 10.59 -10.07 -2.11
C CYS A 427 10.20 -10.34 -3.57
N ASN A 428 10.25 -11.61 -4.00
CA ASN A 428 9.89 -12.01 -5.36
C ASN A 428 8.39 -11.83 -5.61
N MET A 429 7.56 -12.15 -4.62
CA MET A 429 6.12 -12.01 -4.67
C MET A 429 5.74 -10.53 -4.85
N ILE A 430 6.27 -9.63 -4.00
CA ILE A 430 6.05 -8.17 -4.12
C ILE A 430 6.48 -7.66 -5.49
N GLN A 431 7.70 -8.00 -5.92
CA GLN A 431 8.24 -7.53 -7.20
C GLN A 431 7.38 -7.92 -8.41
N SER A 432 6.73 -9.09 -8.36
CA SER A 432 5.98 -9.66 -9.48
C SER A 432 4.47 -9.38 -9.44
N GLN A 433 3.89 -9.15 -8.27
CA GLN A 433 2.43 -9.01 -8.11
C GLN A 433 1.98 -7.60 -7.78
N VAL A 434 2.85 -6.75 -7.20
CA VAL A 434 2.49 -5.38 -6.86
C VAL A 434 2.55 -4.52 -8.12
N VAL A 435 1.41 -3.94 -8.48
CA VAL A 435 1.27 -3.01 -9.61
C VAL A 435 1.29 -1.58 -9.10
N LEU A 436 2.27 -0.81 -9.58
CA LEU A 436 2.37 0.62 -9.36
C LEU A 436 1.43 1.35 -10.33
N VAL A 437 0.50 2.10 -9.75
CA VAL A 437 -0.50 2.89 -10.47
C VAL A 437 0.01 4.33 -10.58
N PRO A 438 -0.16 4.99 -11.74
CA PRO A 438 0.21 6.39 -11.87
C PRO A 438 -0.59 7.25 -10.89
N GLY A 439 0.08 8.23 -10.27
CA GLY A 439 -0.62 9.22 -9.45
C GLY A 439 -1.63 10.01 -10.26
N THR A 440 -2.69 10.49 -9.60
CA THR A 440 -3.71 11.36 -10.20
C THR A 440 -3.13 12.67 -10.76
N THR A 441 -1.95 13.07 -10.28
CA THR A 441 -1.13 14.14 -10.86
C THR A 441 0.19 13.55 -11.39
N PRO A 442 0.55 13.79 -12.66
CA PRO A 442 1.85 13.38 -13.18
C PRO A 442 2.93 14.25 -12.53
N THR A 443 3.58 13.71 -11.51
CA THR A 443 4.80 14.30 -10.93
C THR A 443 6.01 13.63 -11.55
N THR A 444 7.05 14.42 -11.85
CA THR A 444 8.31 13.97 -12.47
C THR A 444 9.07 12.94 -11.64
N ASP A 445 8.74 12.78 -10.35
CA ASP A 445 9.45 11.92 -9.41
C ASP A 445 8.74 10.59 -9.10
N GLN A 446 7.81 10.14 -9.95
CA GLN A 446 7.20 8.82 -9.77
C GLN A 446 8.15 7.73 -10.27
N PHE A 447 8.29 6.66 -9.47
CA PHE A 447 9.01 5.44 -9.86
C PHE A 447 8.44 4.80 -11.14
N GLY A 448 7.22 5.18 -11.50
CA GLY A 448 6.54 4.87 -12.73
C GLY A 448 5.47 3.79 -12.55
N THR A 449 4.96 3.28 -13.67
CA THR A 449 3.80 2.38 -13.71
C THR A 449 4.18 0.94 -14.07
N GLY A 450 3.27 0.00 -13.81
CA GLY A 450 3.45 -1.43 -14.07
C GLY A 450 3.86 -2.19 -12.81
N THR A 451 4.25 -3.44 -12.95
CA THR A 451 4.78 -4.20 -11.80
C THR A 451 6.02 -3.52 -11.23
N VAL A 452 6.29 -3.69 -9.94
CA VAL A 452 7.51 -3.16 -9.31
C VAL A 452 8.77 -3.57 -10.07
N LEU A 453 8.83 -4.81 -10.55
CA LEU A 453 9.96 -5.32 -11.34
C LEU A 453 10.11 -4.63 -12.70
N GLU A 454 9.01 -4.40 -13.42
CA GLU A 454 9.03 -3.67 -14.69
C GLU A 454 9.45 -2.21 -14.48
N ALA A 455 8.94 -1.58 -13.42
CA ALA A 455 9.31 -0.23 -13.06
C ALA A 455 10.81 -0.13 -12.70
N LEU A 456 11.34 -1.07 -11.91
CA LEU A 456 12.78 -1.18 -11.62
C LEU A 456 13.58 -1.29 -12.92
N LEU A 457 13.27 -2.25 -13.79
CA LEU A 457 13.97 -2.46 -15.05
C LEU A 457 13.96 -1.22 -15.94
N ARG A 458 12.83 -0.52 -16.03
CA ARG A 458 12.70 0.73 -16.78
C ARG A 458 13.61 1.81 -16.21
N ASN A 459 13.59 2.03 -14.90
CA ASN A 459 14.44 3.02 -14.24
C ASN A 459 15.94 2.75 -14.43
N PHE A 460 16.38 1.49 -14.39
CA PHE A 460 17.77 1.13 -14.70
C PHE A 460 18.13 1.38 -16.17
N ARG A 461 17.21 1.13 -17.11
CA ARG A 461 17.43 1.45 -18.54
C ARG A 461 17.48 2.97 -18.77
N ASP A 462 16.58 3.72 -18.14
CA ASP A 462 16.57 5.18 -18.24
C ASP A 462 17.83 5.80 -17.63
N ALA A 463 18.44 5.18 -16.60
CA ALA A 463 19.72 5.62 -16.05
C ALA A 463 20.88 5.63 -17.08
N LEU A 464 20.84 4.74 -18.07
CA LEU A 464 21.82 4.68 -19.15
C LEU A 464 21.57 5.72 -20.25
N ASN A 465 20.38 6.32 -20.31
CA ASN A 465 20.05 7.34 -21.29
C ASN A 465 20.60 8.70 -20.84
N THR A 466 21.40 9.35 -21.68
CA THR A 466 22.01 10.67 -21.44
C THR A 466 21.01 11.81 -21.50
N ASP A 467 19.92 11.65 -22.26
CA ASP A 467 19.00 12.75 -22.58
C ASP A 467 17.91 12.93 -21.50
N LYS A 468 17.86 12.02 -20.54
CA LYS A 468 16.92 12.04 -19.42
C LYS A 468 17.66 12.30 -18.13
N SER A 469 16.96 12.91 -17.18
CA SER A 469 17.35 12.89 -15.77
C SER A 469 16.72 11.69 -15.06
N PRO A 470 17.46 10.59 -14.89
CA PRO A 470 16.89 9.37 -14.35
C PRO A 470 16.66 9.49 -12.85
N LEU A 471 15.41 9.25 -12.43
CA LEU A 471 15.02 9.21 -11.01
C LEU A 471 15.91 8.27 -10.17
N LEU A 472 16.38 7.16 -10.75
CA LEU A 472 17.22 6.19 -10.07
C LEU A 472 18.58 6.77 -9.62
N LEU A 473 19.17 7.69 -10.38
CA LEU A 473 20.44 8.30 -9.96
C LEU A 473 20.22 9.32 -8.83
N ARG A 474 19.03 9.94 -8.78
CA ARG A 474 18.60 10.86 -7.72
C ARG A 474 18.12 10.15 -6.46
N TYR A 475 18.02 8.82 -6.48
CA TYR A 475 17.58 8.06 -5.32
C TYR A 475 18.62 8.17 -4.19
N PRO A 476 18.21 8.35 -2.93
CA PRO A 476 19.10 8.22 -1.79
C PRO A 476 19.86 6.90 -1.85
N LEU A 477 21.12 6.90 -1.40
CA LEU A 477 22.04 5.77 -1.57
C LEU A 477 21.47 4.45 -1.07
N ASP A 478 20.84 4.45 0.12
CA ASP A 478 20.13 3.28 0.67
C ASP A 478 19.07 2.71 -0.29
N GLY A 479 18.24 3.57 -0.88
CA GLY A 479 17.19 3.13 -1.80
C GLY A 479 17.75 2.68 -3.16
N PHE A 480 18.88 3.24 -3.60
CA PHE A 480 19.60 2.76 -4.76
C PHE A 480 20.19 1.35 -4.53
N ILE A 481 20.76 1.10 -3.34
CA ILE A 481 21.27 -0.21 -2.94
C ILE A 481 20.13 -1.24 -2.94
N VAL A 482 19.00 -0.92 -2.32
CA VAL A 482 17.79 -1.77 -2.33
C VAL A 482 17.31 -2.03 -3.75
N ALA A 483 17.26 -1.01 -4.62
CA ALA A 483 16.84 -1.19 -6.02
C ALA A 483 17.76 -2.15 -6.79
N ASN A 484 19.07 -2.08 -6.54
CA ASN A 484 20.06 -2.97 -7.16
C ASN A 484 19.96 -4.40 -6.59
N ALA A 485 19.77 -4.54 -5.28
CA ALA A 485 19.52 -5.82 -4.63
C ALA A 485 18.25 -6.48 -5.18
N ALA A 486 17.16 -5.72 -5.31
CA ALA A 486 15.90 -6.18 -5.89
C ALA A 486 16.11 -6.70 -7.33
N LEU A 487 16.75 -5.92 -8.18
CA LEU A 487 17.02 -6.33 -9.57
C LEU A 487 17.94 -7.57 -9.65
N SER A 488 18.95 -7.66 -8.77
CA SER A 488 19.90 -8.79 -8.73
C SER A 488 19.26 -10.10 -8.28
N ASN A 489 18.30 -10.03 -7.35
CA ASN A 489 17.57 -11.19 -6.85
C ASN A 489 16.31 -11.51 -7.67
N SER A 490 15.98 -10.71 -8.67
CA SER A 490 14.82 -10.93 -9.54
C SER A 490 15.08 -12.00 -10.61
N ARG A 491 13.99 -12.56 -11.16
CA ARG A 491 14.03 -13.46 -12.33
C ARG A 491 14.62 -12.82 -13.60
N HIS A 492 14.70 -11.49 -13.64
CA HIS A 492 15.22 -10.73 -14.78
C HIS A 492 16.67 -10.29 -14.56
N ASN A 493 17.40 -10.93 -13.65
CA ASN A 493 18.78 -10.54 -13.35
C ASN A 493 19.70 -10.56 -14.58
N GLY A 494 19.46 -11.42 -15.56
CA GLY A 494 20.20 -11.50 -16.82
C GLY A 494 19.79 -10.49 -17.90
N VAL A 495 18.67 -9.77 -17.74
CA VAL A 495 18.16 -8.83 -18.77
C VAL A 495 19.08 -7.62 -18.94
N LEU A 496 19.70 -7.18 -17.85
CA LEU A 496 20.67 -6.09 -17.85
C LEU A 496 22.06 -6.69 -17.62
N SER A 497 22.94 -6.55 -18.63
CA SER A 497 24.29 -7.11 -18.57
C SER A 497 25.07 -6.57 -17.37
N GLY A 498 26.01 -7.37 -16.85
CA GLY A 498 26.89 -6.99 -15.74
C GLY A 498 27.62 -5.66 -16.01
N GLU A 499 28.09 -5.46 -17.24
CA GLU A 499 28.72 -4.19 -17.65
C GLU A 499 27.78 -2.99 -17.56
N LYS A 500 26.54 -3.13 -18.04
CA LYS A 500 25.53 -2.06 -17.92
C LYS A 500 25.23 -1.72 -16.46
N ARG A 501 25.18 -2.73 -15.59
CA ARG A 501 25.00 -2.52 -14.14
C ARG A 501 26.18 -1.78 -13.54
N LYS A 502 27.41 -2.18 -13.85
CA LYS A 502 28.65 -1.49 -13.43
C LYS A 502 28.61 -0.01 -13.84
N THR A 503 28.26 0.28 -15.10
CA THR A 503 28.10 1.66 -15.58
C THR A 503 27.07 2.44 -14.76
N ILE A 504 25.90 1.87 -14.45
CA ILE A 504 24.87 2.56 -13.65
C ILE A 504 25.36 2.83 -12.21
N VAL A 505 26.06 1.88 -11.60
CA VAL A 505 26.64 2.09 -10.26
C VAL A 505 27.71 3.18 -10.29
N LEU A 506 28.57 3.21 -11.31
CA LEU A 506 29.51 4.31 -11.51
C LEU A 506 28.79 5.64 -11.68
N LEU A 507 27.74 5.71 -12.50
CA LEU A 507 26.96 6.94 -12.67
C LEU A 507 26.34 7.40 -11.34
N ARG A 508 25.81 6.49 -10.51
CA ARG A 508 25.30 6.86 -9.18
C ARG A 508 26.41 7.33 -8.25
N PHE A 509 27.57 6.68 -8.28
CA PHE A 509 28.75 7.11 -7.52
C PHE A 509 29.19 8.51 -7.90
N LEU A 510 29.32 8.79 -9.20
CA LEU A 510 29.70 10.12 -9.70
C LEU A 510 28.63 11.17 -9.37
N TYR A 511 27.34 10.83 -9.48
CA TYR A 511 26.24 11.70 -9.03
C TYR A 511 26.37 12.04 -7.55
N HIS A 512 26.72 11.05 -6.70
CA HIS A 512 26.95 11.25 -5.27
C HIS A 512 28.05 12.26 -4.97
N LEU A 513 29.13 12.24 -5.76
CA LEU A 513 30.20 13.23 -5.62
C LEU A 513 29.68 14.65 -5.91
N VAL A 514 28.83 14.81 -6.93
CA VAL A 514 28.19 16.09 -7.25
C VAL A 514 27.28 16.56 -6.12
N GLU A 515 26.44 15.67 -5.58
CA GLU A 515 25.58 15.95 -4.43
C GLU A 515 26.38 16.53 -3.25
N ASN A 516 27.51 15.88 -2.91
CA ASN A 516 28.34 16.30 -1.77
C ASN A 516 29.08 17.62 -2.04
N VAL A 517 29.57 17.87 -3.26
CA VAL A 517 30.19 19.17 -3.64
C VAL A 517 29.18 20.30 -3.47
N CYS A 518 27.98 20.13 -4.03
CA CYS A 518 26.95 21.14 -3.97
C CYS A 518 26.48 21.39 -2.53
N ALA A 519 26.32 20.33 -1.72
CA ALA A 519 25.99 20.45 -0.30
C ALA A 519 27.09 21.19 0.47
N TYR A 520 28.35 20.80 0.28
CA TYR A 520 29.49 21.43 0.94
C TYR A 520 29.57 22.93 0.60
N GLY A 521 29.39 23.30 -0.67
CA GLY A 521 29.39 24.69 -1.10
C GLY A 521 28.29 25.53 -0.43
N LYS A 522 27.08 24.98 -0.30
CA LYS A 522 25.96 25.65 0.38
C LYS A 522 26.20 25.85 1.88
N GLU A 523 26.82 24.89 2.54
CA GLU A 523 27.07 24.93 3.98
C GLU A 523 28.28 25.80 4.37
N ASN A 524 29.32 25.79 3.54
CA ASN A 524 30.65 26.32 3.90
C ASN A 524 31.07 27.56 3.10
N GLY A 525 30.33 27.90 2.05
CA GLY A 525 30.58 29.04 1.18
C GLY A 525 31.67 28.80 0.14
N GLU A 526 31.80 29.77 -0.77
CA GLU A 526 32.61 29.66 -1.99
C GLU A 526 34.12 29.55 -1.72
N VAL A 527 34.65 30.29 -0.74
CA VAL A 527 36.09 30.27 -0.40
C VAL A 527 36.54 28.90 0.09
N GLN A 528 35.77 28.28 0.98
CA GLN A 528 36.11 26.95 1.50
C GLN A 528 35.92 25.88 0.43
N LEU A 529 34.87 26.00 -0.40
CA LEU A 529 34.68 25.12 -1.55
C LEU A 529 35.86 25.21 -2.53
N HIS A 530 36.33 26.42 -2.84
CA HIS A 530 37.46 26.63 -3.74
C HIS A 530 38.77 26.06 -3.15
N ALA A 531 39.01 26.24 -1.84
CA ALA A 531 40.13 25.62 -1.15
C ALA A 531 40.06 24.08 -1.21
N ALA A 532 38.89 23.50 -0.95
CA ALA A 532 38.67 22.06 -1.01
C ALA A 532 38.89 21.49 -2.43
N LYS A 533 38.37 22.18 -3.47
CA LYS A 533 38.58 21.83 -4.88
C LYS A 533 40.06 21.73 -5.23
N ASN A 534 40.85 22.71 -4.82
CA ASN A 534 42.29 22.72 -5.04
C ASN A 534 42.99 21.58 -4.28
N LEU A 535 42.61 21.34 -3.03
CA LEU A 535 43.19 20.29 -2.20
C LEU A 535 43.04 18.89 -2.77
N VAL A 536 41.83 18.51 -3.21
CA VAL A 536 41.57 17.17 -3.79
C VAL A 536 42.53 16.87 -4.94
N LEU A 537 42.86 17.87 -5.75
CA LEU A 537 43.69 17.71 -6.95
C LEU A 537 45.19 17.80 -6.65
N LEU A 538 45.59 18.30 -5.47
CA LEU A 538 46.98 18.57 -5.09
C LEU A 538 47.57 17.60 -4.03
N MET A 539 46.76 16.72 -3.44
CA MET A 539 47.15 15.90 -2.27
C MET A 539 48.33 14.92 -2.47
N ASP A 540 48.75 14.63 -3.71
CA ASP A 540 49.70 13.54 -4.01
C ASP A 540 51.14 13.97 -4.30
N ASP A 541 51.55 15.23 -4.07
CA ASP A 541 52.98 15.57 -4.19
C ASP A 541 53.73 15.17 -2.90
N PRO A 542 54.52 14.08 -2.87
CA PRO A 542 55.32 13.73 -1.70
C PRO A 542 56.39 14.78 -1.37
N SER A 543 56.71 15.65 -2.31
CA SER A 543 57.61 16.80 -2.25
C SER A 543 56.89 18.15 -2.04
N GLY A 544 55.56 18.15 -2.12
CA GLY A 544 54.73 19.34 -1.91
C GLY A 544 54.71 19.73 -0.43
N PRO A 545 54.30 20.96 -0.08
CA PRO A 545 54.28 21.44 1.30
C PRO A 545 53.21 20.69 2.12
N ARG A 546 53.60 19.49 2.61
CA ARG A 546 52.80 18.57 3.46
C ARG A 546 52.31 19.19 4.77
N SER A 547 52.72 20.42 5.09
CA SER A 547 52.39 21.12 6.34
C SER A 547 51.25 22.14 6.23
N LEU A 548 50.90 22.64 5.04
CA LEU A 548 49.89 23.72 4.89
C LEU A 548 48.46 23.21 4.63
N PHE A 549 48.33 21.96 4.19
CA PHE A 549 47.14 21.44 3.52
C PHE A 549 46.57 20.20 4.20
N ARG A 550 46.48 20.22 5.54
CA ARG A 550 45.64 19.25 6.24
C ARG A 550 44.18 19.65 6.04
N TRP A 551 43.28 18.70 5.79
CA TRP A 551 41.83 18.96 5.68
C TRP A 551 41.28 19.79 6.85
N ASN A 552 41.84 19.60 8.05
CA ASN A 552 41.50 20.38 9.25
C ASN A 552 41.80 21.88 9.12
N SER A 553 42.74 22.27 8.26
CA SER A 553 43.09 23.66 7.98
C SER A 553 42.08 24.35 7.07
N VAL A 554 41.28 23.61 6.26
CA VAL A 554 40.29 24.18 5.31
C VAL A 554 39.31 25.11 5.99
N ARG A 555 38.88 24.76 7.21
CA ARG A 555 37.98 25.57 8.03
C ARG A 555 38.57 26.92 8.44
N GLN A 556 39.89 27.05 8.45
CA GLN A 556 40.57 28.30 8.79
C GLN A 556 40.73 29.23 7.57
N PHE A 557 40.53 28.74 6.34
CA PHE A 557 40.72 29.55 5.14
C PHE A 557 39.69 30.68 5.04
N SER A 558 38.45 30.49 5.48
CA SER A 558 37.46 31.57 5.54
C SER A 558 37.76 32.64 6.59
N ILE A 559 38.66 32.34 7.54
CA ILE A 559 39.13 33.32 8.54
C ILE A 559 40.34 34.08 7.99
N ILE A 560 41.20 33.39 7.22
CA ILE A 560 42.44 33.94 6.68
C ILE A 560 42.19 34.75 5.40
N PHE A 561 41.28 34.30 4.54
CA PHE A 561 41.01 34.89 3.23
C PHE A 561 39.59 35.44 3.17
N LYS A 562 39.46 36.70 2.73
CA LYS A 562 38.16 37.39 2.66
C LYS A 562 37.37 37.05 1.41
N ASN A 563 38.04 36.64 0.34
CA ASN A 563 37.43 36.27 -0.94
C ASN A 563 38.28 35.23 -1.68
N VAL A 564 37.71 34.69 -2.76
CA VAL A 564 38.35 33.65 -3.58
C VAL A 564 39.61 34.20 -4.26
N GLU A 565 39.63 35.47 -4.66
CA GLU A 565 40.77 36.11 -5.32
C GLU A 565 42.03 36.15 -4.45
N GLU A 566 41.86 36.43 -3.15
CA GLU A 566 42.95 36.46 -2.17
C GLU A 566 43.53 35.06 -1.96
N LEU A 567 42.66 34.05 -1.89
CA LEU A 567 43.05 32.64 -1.82
C LEU A 567 43.79 32.21 -3.09
N ARG A 568 43.25 32.51 -4.28
CA ARG A 568 43.88 32.22 -5.57
C ARG A 568 45.28 32.80 -5.66
N LYS A 569 45.44 34.07 -5.26
CA LYS A 569 46.76 34.72 -5.22
C LYS A 569 47.73 33.95 -4.31
N HIS A 570 47.28 33.56 -3.12
CA HIS A 570 48.10 32.79 -2.18
C HIS A 570 48.51 31.41 -2.71
N LEU A 571 47.58 30.70 -3.37
CA LEU A 571 47.86 29.39 -3.97
C LEU A 571 48.84 29.50 -5.13
N ARG A 572 48.68 30.47 -6.03
CA ARG A 572 49.60 30.71 -7.15
C ARG A 572 51.04 31.00 -6.71
N GLU A 573 51.21 31.67 -5.57
CA GLU A 573 52.53 32.00 -5.03
C GLU A 573 53.23 30.79 -4.36
N ARG A 574 52.49 29.75 -3.96
CA ARG A 574 53.01 28.64 -3.14
C ARG A 574 52.91 27.25 -3.75
N VAL A 575 52.05 27.05 -4.74
CA VAL A 575 51.83 25.76 -5.39
C VAL A 575 52.49 25.78 -6.77
N ALA A 576 53.40 24.84 -7.02
CA ALA A 576 54.04 24.70 -8.32
C ALA A 576 52.96 24.46 -9.40
N PRO A 577 53.08 25.10 -10.57
CA PRO A 577 52.05 25.01 -11.59
C PRO A 577 52.07 23.61 -12.20
N VAL A 578 50.89 23.00 -12.28
CA VAL A 578 50.56 21.88 -13.20
C VAL A 578 51.00 20.48 -12.76
N ALA A 579 50.61 20.02 -11.58
CA ALA A 579 50.49 18.58 -11.34
C ALA A 579 49.04 18.14 -11.60
N TYR A 580 48.79 17.49 -12.74
CA TYR A 580 47.49 16.86 -13.00
C TYR A 580 47.47 15.48 -12.35
N LYS A 581 46.47 15.24 -11.51
CA LYS A 581 46.20 13.88 -11.03
C LYS A 581 45.56 13.06 -12.15
N LEU A 582 46.37 12.17 -12.77
CA LEU A 582 45.96 11.36 -13.92
C LEU A 582 45.11 10.14 -13.52
N SER A 583 45.08 9.77 -12.24
CA SER A 583 44.22 8.73 -11.69
C SER A 583 43.77 9.15 -10.30
N VAL A 584 42.47 9.05 -10.03
CA VAL A 584 41.86 9.35 -8.73
C VAL A 584 41.18 8.09 -8.24
N THR A 585 41.76 7.45 -7.23
CA THR A 585 41.17 6.27 -6.61
C THR A 585 40.07 6.69 -5.64
N VAL A 586 39.18 5.75 -5.30
CA VAL A 586 38.13 6.00 -4.30
C VAL A 586 38.75 6.36 -2.94
N SER A 587 39.87 5.73 -2.57
CA SER A 587 40.61 6.04 -1.34
C SER A 587 41.11 7.48 -1.29
N ASP A 588 41.44 8.08 -2.44
CA ASP A 588 41.90 9.47 -2.53
C ASP A 588 40.75 10.47 -2.28
N LEU A 589 39.52 10.02 -2.46
CA LEU A 589 38.32 10.82 -2.25
C LEU A 589 37.79 10.72 -0.82
N VAL A 590 38.18 9.68 -0.07
CA VAL A 590 37.79 9.51 1.34
C VAL A 590 38.38 10.63 2.18
N ASP A 591 37.61 11.09 3.16
CA ASP A 591 37.96 12.20 4.05
C ASP A 591 38.08 13.56 3.34
N THR A 592 37.59 13.64 2.11
CA THR A 592 37.36 14.90 1.39
C THR A 592 35.87 15.26 1.43
N PRO A 593 35.49 16.51 1.08
CA PRO A 593 34.08 16.87 0.90
C PRO A 593 33.35 16.07 -0.18
N LEU A 594 34.05 15.30 -1.02
CA LEU A 594 33.45 14.49 -2.07
C LEU A 594 32.90 13.16 -1.55
N LEU A 595 33.55 12.56 -0.56
CA LEU A 595 33.20 11.23 -0.08
C LEU A 595 33.60 11.02 1.39
N SER A 596 32.61 10.73 2.23
CA SER A 596 32.85 10.33 3.63
C SER A 596 33.09 8.82 3.74
N ALA A 597 33.75 8.39 4.82
CA ALA A 597 33.95 6.97 5.12
C ALA A 597 32.61 6.21 5.28
N ALA A 598 31.58 6.85 5.82
CA ALA A 598 30.23 6.28 5.93
C ALA A 598 29.61 6.04 4.56
N ASN A 599 29.66 7.03 3.66
CA ASN A 599 29.16 6.90 2.29
C ASN A 599 29.90 5.78 1.52
N LEU A 600 31.21 5.65 1.72
CA LEU A 600 31.97 4.56 1.12
C LEU A 600 31.56 3.19 1.67
N ALA A 601 31.32 3.09 2.99
CA ALA A 601 30.80 1.86 3.58
C ALA A 601 29.45 1.46 2.96
N ASP A 602 28.58 2.44 2.66
CA ASP A 602 27.33 2.19 1.97
C ASP A 602 27.52 1.70 0.53
N PHE A 603 28.39 2.34 -0.26
CA PHE A 603 28.69 1.84 -1.62
C PHE A 603 29.24 0.42 -1.60
N ARG A 604 30.08 0.07 -0.62
CA ARG A 604 30.64 -1.28 -0.46
C ARG A 604 29.60 -2.37 -0.23
N ARG A 605 28.39 -2.02 0.22
CA ARG A 605 27.24 -2.96 0.31
C ARG A 605 26.80 -3.48 -1.06
N LEU A 606 27.16 -2.79 -2.16
CA LEU A 606 26.97 -3.27 -3.53
C LEU A 606 27.98 -4.37 -3.95
N GLY A 607 28.91 -4.71 -3.06
CA GLY A 607 29.86 -5.82 -3.23
C GLY A 607 30.74 -5.66 -4.47
N VAL A 608 30.71 -6.66 -5.36
CA VAL A 608 31.56 -6.73 -6.56
C VAL A 608 31.42 -5.50 -7.46
N LEU A 609 30.25 -4.87 -7.50
CA LEU A 609 30.03 -3.65 -8.29
C LEU A 609 30.81 -2.45 -7.73
N SER A 610 30.89 -2.31 -6.40
CA SER A 610 31.69 -1.27 -5.75
C SER A 610 33.19 -1.55 -5.89
N ASN A 611 33.60 -2.81 -5.70
CA ASN A 611 35.00 -3.22 -5.83
C ASN A 611 35.56 -2.91 -7.23
N TRP A 612 34.72 -3.03 -8.26
CA TRP A 612 35.09 -2.66 -9.63
C TRP A 612 35.37 -1.15 -9.77
N ILE A 613 34.57 -0.29 -9.13
CA ILE A 613 34.82 1.17 -9.11
C ILE A 613 36.16 1.45 -8.42
N GLU A 614 36.36 0.88 -7.23
CA GLU A 614 37.58 1.09 -6.43
C GLU A 614 38.86 0.65 -7.17
N SER A 615 38.78 -0.40 -8.00
CA SER A 615 39.97 -1.02 -8.62
C SER A 615 40.22 -0.64 -10.09
N GLN A 616 39.20 -0.31 -10.87
CA GLN A 616 39.33 -0.22 -12.34
C GLN A 616 38.92 1.12 -12.95
N THR A 617 38.32 2.03 -12.17
CA THR A 617 37.74 3.27 -12.75
C THR A 617 38.52 4.54 -12.46
N GLY A 618 39.71 4.44 -11.84
CA GLY A 618 40.46 5.60 -11.33
C GLY A 618 40.76 6.68 -12.38
N HIS A 619 41.04 6.30 -13.62
CA HIS A 619 41.26 7.23 -14.73
C HIS A 619 39.97 7.97 -15.15
N ALA A 620 38.84 7.26 -15.25
CA ALA A 620 37.54 7.88 -15.56
C ALA A 620 37.07 8.81 -14.43
N VAL A 621 37.25 8.38 -13.18
CA VAL A 621 36.97 9.18 -11.99
C VAL A 621 37.85 10.43 -11.98
N ALA A 622 39.14 10.33 -12.36
CA ALA A 622 40.01 11.49 -12.50
C ALA A 622 39.45 12.50 -13.50
N ILE A 623 39.12 12.09 -14.73
CA ILE A 623 38.53 12.98 -15.74
C ILE A 623 37.29 13.66 -15.18
N PHE A 624 36.37 12.91 -14.58
CA PHE A 624 35.14 13.45 -14.02
C PHE A 624 35.39 14.46 -12.90
N VAL A 625 36.25 14.12 -11.93
CA VAL A 625 36.58 15.00 -10.79
C VAL A 625 37.28 16.27 -11.27
N HIS A 626 38.18 16.20 -12.26
CA HIS A 626 38.78 17.40 -12.83
C HIS A 626 37.74 18.32 -13.47
N HIS A 627 36.78 17.80 -14.24
CA HIS A 627 35.70 18.63 -14.79
C HIS A 627 34.81 19.21 -13.68
N LEU A 628 34.40 18.39 -12.70
CA LEU A 628 33.55 18.82 -11.59
C LEU A 628 34.18 19.96 -10.77
N LEU A 629 35.50 19.91 -10.55
CA LEU A 629 36.18 20.88 -9.71
C LEU A 629 36.66 22.13 -10.49
N ARG A 630 36.99 22.00 -11.79
CA ARG A 630 37.56 23.09 -12.63
C ARG A 630 36.54 23.86 -13.45
N VAL A 631 35.43 23.24 -13.82
CA VAL A 631 34.36 23.93 -14.55
C VAL A 631 33.49 24.65 -13.52
N ASP A 632 33.22 25.93 -13.77
CA ASP A 632 32.26 26.68 -13.00
C ASP A 632 30.84 26.35 -13.50
N PHE A 633 29.99 25.93 -12.57
CA PHE A 633 28.59 25.61 -12.85
C PHE A 633 27.62 26.66 -12.27
N GLY A 634 28.11 27.66 -11.53
CA GLY A 634 27.27 28.62 -10.82
C GLY A 634 26.29 27.96 -9.84
N ASP A 635 25.15 28.62 -9.58
CA ASP A 635 24.10 28.16 -8.66
C ASP A 635 23.17 27.10 -9.28
N CYS A 636 23.74 26.13 -9.99
CA CYS A 636 22.97 25.03 -10.55
C CYS A 636 22.62 23.96 -9.50
N SER A 637 21.50 23.26 -9.71
CA SER A 637 21.16 22.07 -8.94
C SER A 637 22.14 20.92 -9.22
N PRO A 638 22.34 19.95 -8.29
CA PRO A 638 23.19 18.79 -8.53
C PRO A 638 22.82 18.01 -9.80
N GLU A 639 21.52 17.98 -10.11
CA GLU A 639 20.98 17.38 -11.32
C GLU A 639 21.47 18.07 -12.60
N GLU A 640 21.37 19.39 -12.67
CA GLU A 640 21.83 20.16 -13.82
C GLU A 640 23.35 20.08 -13.98
N VAL A 641 24.10 20.15 -12.88
CA VAL A 641 25.56 19.99 -12.88
C VAL A 641 25.94 18.63 -13.44
N PHE A 642 25.35 17.55 -12.93
CA PHE A 642 25.65 16.20 -13.40
C PHE A 642 25.28 16.00 -14.87
N GLN A 643 24.16 16.55 -15.33
CA GLN A 643 23.76 16.43 -16.75
C GLN A 643 24.69 17.21 -17.68
N ARG A 644 25.14 18.40 -17.28
CA ARG A 644 26.15 19.15 -18.05
C ARG A 644 27.45 18.36 -18.13
N LEU A 645 27.92 17.81 -17.01
CA LEU A 645 29.11 16.96 -16.96
C LEU A 645 28.96 15.72 -17.86
N ARG A 646 27.81 15.04 -17.79
CA ARG A 646 27.57 13.82 -18.58
C ARG A 646 27.51 14.09 -20.10
N ASN A 647 27.09 15.30 -20.48
CA ASN A 647 27.00 15.72 -21.88
C ASN A 647 28.29 16.36 -22.40
N ASP A 648 29.25 16.67 -21.52
CA ASP A 648 30.58 17.10 -21.93
C ASP A 648 31.27 15.99 -22.76
N PRO A 649 31.83 16.29 -23.95
CA PRO A 649 32.41 15.28 -24.82
C PRO A 649 33.52 14.45 -24.16
N GLY A 650 34.41 15.09 -23.38
CA GLY A 650 35.54 14.43 -22.74
C GLY A 650 35.09 13.49 -21.63
N VAL A 651 34.12 13.92 -20.81
CA VAL A 651 33.50 13.06 -19.79
C VAL A 651 32.69 11.94 -20.42
N LYS A 652 31.90 12.23 -21.46
CA LYS A 652 31.06 11.24 -22.15
C LYS A 652 31.90 10.11 -22.75
N GLU A 653 33.02 10.44 -23.38
CA GLU A 653 33.97 9.46 -23.92
C GLU A 653 34.59 8.63 -22.78
N ALA A 654 35.01 9.28 -21.70
CA ALA A 654 35.57 8.60 -20.53
C ALA A 654 34.60 7.61 -19.86
N LEU A 655 33.31 7.95 -19.82
CA LEU A 655 32.27 7.10 -19.22
C LEU A 655 31.77 5.98 -20.14
N ALA A 656 32.10 6.02 -21.44
CA ALA A 656 31.72 4.97 -22.38
C ALA A 656 32.48 3.66 -22.11
N ASP A 657 33.76 3.73 -21.74
CA ASP A 657 34.60 2.58 -21.39
C ASP A 657 35.60 2.92 -20.25
N PRO A 658 35.11 3.08 -19.01
CA PRO A 658 35.87 3.68 -17.92
C PRO A 658 37.09 2.86 -17.46
N ALA A 659 37.14 1.57 -17.80
CA ALA A 659 38.23 0.67 -17.42
C ALA A 659 39.39 0.64 -18.45
N LYS A 660 39.21 1.17 -19.66
CA LYS A 660 40.22 1.12 -20.74
C LYS A 660 41.06 2.38 -20.87
N LEU A 661 40.73 3.44 -20.12
CA LEU A 661 41.46 4.70 -20.18
C LEU A 661 42.89 4.54 -19.66
N SER A 662 43.84 5.09 -20.41
CA SER A 662 45.23 5.24 -19.98
C SER A 662 45.49 6.61 -19.37
N ALA A 663 46.58 6.73 -18.62
CA ALA A 663 47.02 8.03 -18.08
C ALA A 663 47.23 9.09 -19.18
N ARG A 664 47.61 8.68 -20.39
CA ARG A 664 47.77 9.58 -21.55
C ARG A 664 46.44 10.13 -22.04
N ASP A 665 45.40 9.29 -22.08
CA ASP A 665 44.06 9.72 -22.50
C ASP A 665 43.51 10.74 -21.51
N VAL A 666 43.68 10.47 -20.22
CA VAL A 666 43.32 11.39 -19.14
C VAL A 666 44.06 12.72 -19.27
N GLU A 667 45.36 12.70 -19.51
CA GLU A 667 46.17 13.90 -19.68
C GLU A 667 45.70 14.76 -20.86
N LEU A 668 45.38 14.14 -22.00
CA LEU A 668 44.88 14.84 -23.19
C LEU A 668 43.57 15.57 -22.92
N VAL A 669 42.64 14.92 -22.21
CA VAL A 669 41.35 15.50 -21.84
C VAL A 669 41.51 16.60 -20.79
N ILE A 670 42.31 16.38 -19.75
CA ILE A 670 42.46 17.35 -18.65
C ILE A 670 43.22 18.61 -19.08
N LYS A 671 44.12 18.51 -20.07
CA LYS A 671 44.87 19.66 -20.62
C LYS A 671 43.99 20.66 -21.36
N SER A 672 42.84 20.25 -21.89
CA SER A 672 41.91 21.16 -22.58
C SER A 672 41.06 21.98 -21.60
N LEU A 673 41.02 21.58 -20.32
CA LEU A 673 40.26 22.28 -19.28
C LEU A 673 40.89 23.62 -18.88
N PRO A 674 40.09 24.60 -18.43
CA PRO A 674 40.59 25.84 -17.84
C PRO A 674 41.58 25.53 -16.72
N PRO A 675 42.75 26.19 -16.64
CA PRO A 675 43.75 25.91 -15.61
C PRO A 675 43.13 25.96 -14.20
N LEU A 676 43.72 25.22 -13.26
CA LEU A 676 43.36 25.35 -11.84
C LEU A 676 43.66 26.80 -11.42
N GLU A 677 42.62 27.62 -11.22
CA GLU A 677 42.75 29.09 -11.02
C GLU A 677 43.28 29.51 -9.65
#